data_AF-A0A8D8W299-F1
#
_entry.id   AF-A0A8D8W299-F1
#
_cell.length_a   1.000
_cell.length_b   1.000
_cell.length_c   1.000
_cell.angle_alpha   90.00
_cell.angle_beta   90.00
_cell.angle_gamma   90.00
#
_symmetry.space_group_name_H-M   'P 1'
#
loop_
_entity.id
_entity.type
_entity.pdbx_description
1 polymer ?
#
loop_
_entity_poly.entity_id
_entity_poly.type
_entity_poly.pdbx_seq_one_letter_code
_entity_poly.pdbx_strand_id
1 'polypeptide(L)'
;MNNSDPEEPTCILKMLNEFNRNAPDVPSFPFVFERVSNVSHESSNNQASTTAQSTGSVKKRKVVDVKNAASTLDESDRSLSDSFAENIPASPWESKTLRQDLIEARTKVKNLDYRYQELLSLKKSSDILYEKDRETFKYEEEKLTRKIREMERHLKQVRVRATKLEEELSDMKCTAPVAIAELEGEQHALEVQKSILNARVAELEEDLRRERSCHARLKAEWEAKVSSWDSEKQALESSLEKLRLELKEKNVTLQKQEMYKTKLMVAQQKVQELQLEVDNNRENVKQMDSMQQKLLNYADVLKENETLTKKVSNLRELISNNLLLEGQLEELKLQQKKAEENQSELIRLKAETMGLKQDLKQWTELARHYFRDKEVSSEHLLIVDMKDLVDRSQRNIIELTYEKKELQQELQKVKEKNTSLSLELETAHARDVKSKGLLEKYASSIRRLKKQNNLVTWERDDLRQMVDSFQKEVTLIGNTTFSDATSGGASGGEPDKCKIETLMSVIEGYTKRMKELEADKELVCVSSDQSSSSHPDVRRLTTERDELLKEKEELVKKEKELTDKVEHLNYQMEWRALKGDFDIRETKVLKLRHGPHDKESTSSTAGLGALDQLRMENEQLKEKIRILKEQGASGAVDVTIQAENNVSAAARQQVEELNAKIKSLQVQGKRLREVYKTSSQEFRETVYQLFGYKVDRTQNMYKLASMYADAPTDNLLFQSLEGELNLIETDYSKVLKPLLDLHLGQHHSIPMLMSALTQELFQRQTMSMTNSTLG
;
A
#
# COMPACT_ATOMS: atom_id res chain seq x y z
N MET A 1 -31.44 13.03 -8.86
CA MET A 1 -30.21 13.64 -9.42
C MET A 1 -29.12 12.59 -9.35
N ASN A 2 -28.26 12.53 -10.37
CA ASN A 2 -27.38 11.39 -10.62
C ASN A 2 -26.06 11.46 -9.83
N ASN A 3 -25.24 10.42 -10.04
CA ASN A 3 -23.80 10.29 -9.77
C ASN A 3 -23.43 9.77 -8.38
N SER A 4 -23.39 8.45 -8.27
CA SER A 4 -22.39 7.73 -7.47
C SER A 4 -21.69 6.73 -8.40
N ASP A 5 -20.64 7.18 -9.09
CA ASP A 5 -19.77 6.29 -9.87
C ASP A 5 -18.99 5.37 -8.89
N PRO A 6 -18.99 4.05 -9.10
CA PRO A 6 -18.08 3.15 -8.37
C PRO A 6 -16.69 3.20 -9.03
N GLU A 7 -15.66 3.51 -8.24
CA GLU A 7 -14.27 3.49 -8.69
C GLU A 7 -13.89 2.10 -9.23
N GLU A 8 -13.37 2.04 -10.45
CA GLU A 8 -12.98 0.79 -11.10
C GLU A 8 -11.69 0.19 -10.51
N PRO A 9 -11.56 -1.14 -10.40
CA PRO A 9 -10.31 -1.83 -10.09
C PRO A 9 -9.36 -1.91 -11.31
N THR A 10 -9.08 -0.79 -11.97
CA THR A 10 -8.44 -0.72 -13.31
C THR A 10 -6.90 -0.71 -13.28
N CYS A 11 -6.26 -0.94 -12.13
CA CYS A 11 -4.80 -0.94 -12.04
C CYS A 11 -4.16 -2.25 -12.57
N ILE A 12 -4.70 -3.42 -12.23
CA ILE A 12 -4.09 -4.73 -12.57
C ILE A 12 -4.30 -5.09 -14.05
N LEU A 13 -5.49 -4.77 -14.62
CA LEU A 13 -5.80 -5.01 -16.03
C LEU A 13 -5.06 -4.07 -17.00
N LYS A 14 -4.66 -2.86 -16.55
CA LYS A 14 -3.75 -2.00 -17.31
C LYS A 14 -2.32 -2.55 -17.32
N MET A 15 -1.77 -2.92 -16.16
CA MET A 15 -0.42 -3.48 -16.09
C MET A 15 -0.25 -4.77 -16.91
N LEU A 16 -1.25 -5.65 -16.96
CA LEU A 16 -1.22 -6.86 -17.80
C LEU A 16 -1.28 -6.55 -19.31
N ASN A 17 -1.97 -5.48 -19.72
CA ASN A 17 -2.01 -5.05 -21.12
C ASN A 17 -0.76 -4.26 -21.54
N GLU A 18 -0.11 -3.54 -20.60
CA GLU A 18 1.16 -2.85 -20.84
C GLU A 18 2.33 -3.85 -20.92
N PHE A 19 2.34 -4.90 -20.10
CA PHE A 19 3.34 -5.96 -20.17
C PHE A 19 3.28 -6.71 -21.52
N ASN A 20 2.09 -6.93 -22.08
CA ASN A 20 1.90 -7.54 -23.41
C ASN A 20 2.17 -6.59 -24.59
N ARG A 21 2.41 -5.30 -24.36
CA ARG A 21 2.69 -4.31 -25.44
C ARG A 21 4.16 -4.00 -25.65
N ASN A 22 5.03 -4.33 -24.68
CA ASN A 22 6.46 -3.99 -24.71
C ASN A 22 7.38 -5.21 -24.91
N ALA A 23 6.88 -6.29 -25.54
CA ALA A 23 7.74 -7.34 -26.06
C ALA A 23 8.45 -6.82 -27.34
N PRO A 24 9.80 -6.90 -27.45
CA PRO A 24 10.49 -6.48 -28.65
C PRO A 24 10.25 -7.48 -29.80
N ASP A 25 9.98 -6.95 -31.00
CA ASP A 25 9.87 -7.76 -32.22
C ASP A 25 11.18 -8.50 -32.51
N VAL A 26 11.14 -9.83 -32.49
CA VAL A 26 12.25 -10.69 -32.89
C VAL A 26 12.19 -10.87 -34.42
N PRO A 27 13.29 -10.61 -35.16
CA PRO A 27 13.27 -10.71 -36.62
C PRO A 27 13.10 -12.16 -37.08
N SER A 28 12.12 -12.37 -37.97
CA SER A 28 11.90 -13.65 -38.63
C SER A 28 13.00 -13.93 -39.65
N PHE A 29 13.87 -14.89 -39.35
CA PHE A 29 14.80 -15.50 -40.32
C PHE A 29 14.29 -16.88 -40.75
N PRO A 30 14.20 -17.17 -42.06
CA PRO A 30 13.79 -18.49 -42.54
C PRO A 30 14.98 -19.44 -42.54
N PHE A 31 14.92 -20.52 -41.77
CA PHE A 31 15.80 -21.68 -41.97
C PHE A 31 14.97 -22.93 -42.26
N VAL A 32 15.22 -23.52 -43.42
CA VAL A 32 14.57 -24.75 -43.89
C VAL A 32 15.23 -25.93 -43.18
N PHE A 33 14.42 -26.80 -42.56
CA PHE A 33 14.89 -28.10 -42.08
C PHE A 33 14.40 -29.21 -43.02
N GLU A 34 15.33 -29.82 -43.75
CA GLU A 34 15.08 -31.09 -44.45
C GLU A 34 14.75 -32.18 -43.42
N ARG A 35 13.67 -32.93 -43.68
CA ARG A 35 13.26 -34.06 -42.85
C ARG A 35 13.78 -35.37 -43.46
N VAL A 36 14.95 -35.81 -43.01
CA VAL A 36 15.41 -37.18 -43.23
C VAL A 36 14.57 -38.12 -42.36
N SER A 37 14.06 -39.21 -42.95
CA SER A 37 13.44 -40.32 -42.19
C SER A 37 13.76 -41.66 -42.85
N ASN A 38 13.84 -42.71 -42.01
CA ASN A 38 14.73 -43.84 -42.23
C ASN A 38 14.24 -44.92 -43.22
N VAL A 39 15.26 -45.57 -43.77
CA VAL A 39 15.33 -46.92 -44.33
C VAL A 39 14.56 -47.97 -43.51
N SER A 40 13.83 -48.87 -44.17
CA SER A 40 13.94 -50.33 -44.00
C SER A 40 13.26 -51.14 -45.10
N HIS A 41 14.05 -52.04 -45.69
CA HIS A 41 13.77 -53.32 -46.36
C HIS A 41 12.36 -53.95 -46.17
N GLU A 42 11.82 -54.75 -47.11
CA GLU A 42 12.47 -55.87 -47.82
C GLU A 42 12.06 -56.11 -49.30
N SER A 43 13.05 -56.59 -50.06
CA SER A 43 12.99 -57.73 -51.00
C SER A 43 11.72 -57.98 -51.85
N SER A 44 11.82 -57.74 -53.18
CA SER A 44 12.10 -58.84 -54.14
C SER A 44 11.92 -58.50 -55.63
N ASN A 45 12.85 -59.05 -56.41
CA ASN A 45 12.73 -59.55 -57.79
C ASN A 45 12.77 -58.59 -59.00
N ASN A 46 13.48 -59.07 -60.02
CA ASN A 46 13.60 -58.46 -61.35
C ASN A 46 12.33 -58.70 -62.17
N GLN A 47 11.94 -57.73 -63.01
CA GLN A 47 11.87 -57.95 -64.47
C GLN A 47 11.62 -56.66 -65.26
N ALA A 48 11.90 -56.74 -66.56
CA ALA A 48 11.82 -55.65 -67.53
C ALA A 48 10.38 -55.15 -67.77
N SER A 49 10.24 -53.90 -68.23
CA SER A 49 9.86 -53.66 -69.64
C SER A 49 9.79 -52.17 -70.00
N THR A 50 10.48 -51.78 -71.07
CA THR A 50 10.19 -50.56 -71.84
C THR A 50 8.98 -50.78 -72.73
N THR A 51 8.07 -49.81 -72.85
CA THR A 51 7.03 -49.81 -73.88
C THR A 51 6.88 -48.43 -74.50
N ALA A 52 7.29 -48.33 -75.77
CA ALA A 52 6.62 -47.61 -76.88
C ALA A 52 6.48 -46.07 -76.79
N GLN A 53 6.31 -45.29 -77.87
CA GLN A 53 6.21 -45.50 -79.33
C GLN A 53 6.62 -44.15 -79.98
N SER A 54 6.87 -43.95 -81.28
CA SER A 54 6.48 -44.68 -82.49
C SER A 54 7.40 -44.39 -83.69
N THR A 55 7.50 -45.37 -84.63
CA THR A 55 7.63 -45.22 -86.11
C THR A 55 8.63 -44.19 -86.68
N GLY A 56 9.67 -44.54 -87.45
CA GLY A 56 9.73 -45.47 -88.60
C GLY A 56 10.10 -44.64 -89.87
N SER A 57 10.68 -45.09 -90.99
CA SER A 57 11.01 -46.41 -91.57
C SER A 57 11.79 -46.17 -92.90
N VAL A 58 12.61 -47.04 -93.53
CA VAL A 58 13.19 -48.36 -93.19
C VAL A 58 14.34 -48.73 -94.18
N LYS A 59 15.53 -49.14 -93.69
CA LYS A 59 16.58 -49.96 -94.40
C LYS A 59 17.27 -49.33 -95.65
N LYS A 60 18.50 -49.69 -96.10
CA LYS A 60 19.38 -50.84 -95.82
C LYS A 60 20.87 -50.51 -96.14
N ARG A 61 21.79 -51.03 -95.32
CA ARG A 61 23.20 -51.34 -95.67
C ARG A 61 23.18 -52.51 -96.70
N LYS A 62 24.17 -52.85 -97.54
CA LYS A 62 25.66 -52.80 -97.49
C LYS A 62 26.22 -53.25 -98.87
N VAL A 63 27.54 -53.15 -99.04
CA VAL A 63 28.42 -53.79 -100.05
C VAL A 63 28.73 -52.91 -101.27
N VAL A 64 30.03 -52.80 -101.53
CA VAL A 64 30.68 -52.03 -102.59
C VAL A 64 31.10 -53.02 -103.67
N ASP A 65 30.81 -52.71 -104.93
CA ASP A 65 31.33 -53.45 -106.09
C ASP A 65 31.87 -52.42 -107.09
N VAL A 66 33.20 -52.31 -107.18
CA VAL A 66 33.90 -51.56 -108.23
C VAL A 66 35.07 -52.43 -108.68
N LYS A 67 34.80 -53.35 -109.60
CA LYS A 67 35.83 -54.04 -110.37
C LYS A 67 36.21 -53.19 -111.57
N ASN A 68 37.47 -52.81 -111.66
CA ASN A 68 38.10 -52.42 -112.93
C ASN A 68 39.60 -52.70 -112.83
N ALA A 69 40.05 -53.77 -113.47
CA ALA A 69 41.46 -54.05 -113.73
C ALA A 69 41.56 -54.85 -115.03
N ALA A 70 42.23 -54.27 -116.03
CA ALA A 70 42.46 -54.90 -117.31
C ALA A 70 43.72 -55.79 -117.25
N SER A 71 43.60 -57.01 -117.75
CA SER A 71 44.68 -57.95 -118.11
C SER A 71 43.98 -59.13 -118.84
N THR A 72 44.53 -59.79 -119.85
CA THR A 72 45.84 -59.66 -120.52
C THR A 72 45.70 -60.18 -121.97
N LEU A 73 46.73 -59.97 -122.80
CA LEU A 73 46.84 -60.56 -124.13
C LEU A 73 46.89 -62.10 -124.07
N ASP A 74 46.43 -62.74 -125.15
CA ASP A 74 46.89 -64.08 -125.56
C ASP A 74 47.24 -64.04 -127.05
N GLU A 75 48.23 -64.84 -127.47
CA GLU A 75 48.92 -64.71 -128.76
C GLU A 75 48.47 -65.73 -129.82
N SER A 76 48.46 -65.22 -131.04
CA SER A 76 48.40 -65.86 -132.36
C SER A 76 48.95 -67.29 -132.55
N ASP A 77 48.29 -68.03 -133.45
CA ASP A 77 48.93 -68.95 -134.43
C ASP A 77 48.34 -68.62 -135.83
N ARG A 78 49.10 -68.06 -136.78
CA ARG A 78 50.06 -68.69 -137.70
C ARG A 78 49.47 -69.74 -138.66
N SER A 79 49.34 -69.35 -139.94
CA SER A 79 50.13 -69.96 -141.04
C SER A 79 49.82 -69.31 -142.39
N LEU A 80 50.74 -68.49 -142.91
CA LEU A 80 50.84 -68.23 -144.35
C LEU A 80 51.92 -69.18 -144.90
N SER A 81 51.52 -70.15 -145.70
CA SER A 81 52.43 -71.12 -146.32
C SER A 81 53.04 -70.55 -147.61
N ASP A 82 54.29 -70.93 -147.84
CA ASP A 82 55.24 -70.29 -148.76
C ASP A 82 55.23 -70.88 -150.18
N SER A 83 55.79 -70.10 -151.11
CA SER A 83 56.47 -70.50 -152.35
C SER A 83 55.70 -71.23 -153.47
N PHE A 84 55.50 -70.49 -154.57
CA PHE A 84 55.66 -71.01 -155.93
C PHE A 84 57.06 -71.63 -156.11
N ALA A 85 57.18 -72.75 -156.84
CA ALA A 85 58.21 -72.96 -157.89
C ALA A 85 58.13 -74.34 -158.56
N GLU A 86 57.76 -74.38 -159.84
CA GLU A 86 58.22 -75.33 -160.89
C GLU A 86 57.60 -74.81 -162.22
N ASN A 87 58.34 -74.40 -163.25
CA ASN A 87 59.48 -75.05 -163.89
C ASN A 87 60.42 -74.04 -164.60
N ILE A 88 61.70 -74.43 -164.75
CA ILE A 88 62.62 -74.29 -165.92
C ILE A 88 64.08 -74.45 -165.38
N PRO A 89 65.00 -75.20 -166.04
CA PRO A 89 66.10 -75.86 -165.33
C PRO A 89 67.49 -75.21 -165.44
N ALA A 90 68.33 -75.38 -164.40
CA ALA A 90 69.80 -75.25 -164.46
C ALA A 90 70.52 -76.11 -163.39
N SER A 91 71.78 -76.46 -163.68
CA SER A 91 72.64 -77.54 -163.14
C SER A 91 72.86 -77.68 -161.59
N PRO A 92 73.23 -78.87 -161.03
CA PRO A 92 73.01 -79.20 -159.61
C PRO A 92 74.02 -78.75 -158.52
N TRP A 93 75.10 -78.00 -158.81
CA TRP A 93 76.19 -77.80 -157.81
C TRP A 93 75.87 -76.76 -156.71
N GLU A 94 75.05 -75.75 -157.00
CA GLU A 94 74.76 -74.63 -156.08
C GLU A 94 73.78 -75.00 -154.94
N SER A 95 73.00 -76.07 -155.12
CA SER A 95 71.98 -76.51 -154.15
C SER A 95 72.51 -77.06 -152.81
N LYS A 96 73.84 -77.28 -152.69
CA LYS A 96 74.44 -77.92 -151.51
C LYS A 96 75.00 -76.93 -150.50
N THR A 97 75.62 -75.84 -150.94
CA THR A 97 76.13 -74.75 -150.10
C THR A 97 74.99 -74.02 -149.39
N LEU A 98 73.95 -73.63 -150.15
CA LEU A 98 72.74 -72.97 -149.63
C LEU A 98 72.07 -73.72 -148.46
N ARG A 99 72.16 -75.05 -148.41
CA ARG A 99 71.56 -75.85 -147.32
C ARG A 99 72.36 -75.77 -146.01
N GLN A 100 73.67 -75.61 -146.08
CA GLN A 100 74.53 -75.52 -144.88
C GLN A 100 74.36 -74.16 -144.20
N ASP A 101 74.38 -73.08 -144.97
CA ASP A 101 74.19 -71.71 -144.47
C ASP A 101 72.82 -71.55 -143.81
N LEU A 102 71.78 -72.20 -144.36
CA LEU A 102 70.41 -72.19 -143.82
C LEU A 102 70.31 -72.95 -142.47
N ILE A 103 71.07 -74.01 -142.27
CA ILE A 103 71.17 -74.70 -140.97
C ILE A 103 71.91 -73.83 -139.95
N GLU A 104 73.04 -73.22 -140.32
CA GLU A 104 73.79 -72.34 -139.43
C GLU A 104 72.93 -71.13 -139.01
N ALA A 105 72.24 -70.49 -139.97
CA ALA A 105 71.27 -69.44 -139.71
C ALA A 105 70.16 -69.89 -138.75
N ARG A 106 69.58 -71.08 -138.93
CA ARG A 106 68.56 -71.63 -138.01
C ARG A 106 69.11 -71.85 -136.59
N THR A 107 70.35 -72.31 -136.43
CA THR A 107 70.95 -72.45 -135.09
C THR A 107 71.22 -71.08 -134.43
N LYS A 108 71.66 -70.08 -135.21
CA LYS A 108 71.82 -68.70 -134.73
C LYS A 108 70.48 -68.09 -134.30
N VAL A 109 69.43 -68.25 -135.10
CA VAL A 109 68.06 -67.82 -134.75
C VAL A 109 67.60 -68.49 -133.46
N LYS A 110 67.74 -69.81 -133.32
CA LYS A 110 67.33 -70.54 -132.10
C LYS A 110 68.09 -70.09 -130.85
N ASN A 111 69.38 -69.78 -130.97
CA ASN A 111 70.19 -69.24 -129.87
C ASN A 111 69.79 -67.79 -129.52
N LEU A 112 69.41 -66.98 -130.52
CA LEU A 112 68.86 -65.64 -130.30
C LEU A 112 67.47 -65.68 -129.65
N ASP A 113 66.60 -66.60 -130.06
CA ASP A 113 65.28 -66.83 -129.44
C ASP A 113 65.43 -67.26 -127.97
N TYR A 114 66.33 -68.21 -127.68
CA TYR A 114 66.60 -68.64 -126.31
C TYR A 114 67.12 -67.47 -125.45
N ARG A 115 68.08 -66.68 -125.97
CA ARG A 115 68.59 -65.48 -125.30
C ARG A 115 67.52 -64.39 -125.14
N TYR A 116 66.60 -64.27 -126.09
CA TYR A 116 65.46 -63.35 -126.01
C TYR A 116 64.45 -63.80 -124.95
N GLN A 117 64.17 -65.10 -124.84
CA GLN A 117 63.34 -65.66 -123.77
C GLN A 117 63.98 -65.50 -122.39
N GLU A 118 65.29 -65.72 -122.25
CA GLU A 118 66.02 -65.41 -121.02
C GLU A 118 65.91 -63.92 -120.66
N LEU A 119 66.16 -63.01 -121.61
CA LEU A 119 66.03 -61.57 -121.41
C LEU A 119 64.58 -61.14 -121.08
N LEU A 120 63.56 -61.76 -121.67
CA LEU A 120 62.16 -61.54 -121.32
C LEU A 120 61.83 -62.05 -119.91
N SER A 121 62.38 -63.20 -119.51
CA SER A 121 62.19 -63.74 -118.16
C SER A 121 62.87 -62.86 -117.11
N LEU A 122 64.08 -62.37 -117.39
CA LEU A 122 64.80 -61.41 -116.58
C LEU A 122 64.02 -60.09 -116.49
N LYS A 123 63.53 -59.56 -117.60
CA LYS A 123 62.68 -58.36 -117.62
C LYS A 123 61.43 -58.55 -116.76
N LYS A 124 60.65 -59.63 -116.98
CA LYS A 124 59.47 -59.94 -116.16
C LYS A 124 59.81 -60.06 -114.67
N SER A 125 60.94 -60.68 -114.33
CA SER A 125 61.39 -60.78 -112.93
C SER A 125 61.77 -59.41 -112.35
N SER A 126 62.39 -58.54 -113.13
CA SER A 126 62.75 -57.16 -112.75
C SER A 126 61.51 -56.29 -112.58
N ASP A 127 60.54 -56.39 -113.50
CA ASP A 127 59.27 -55.66 -113.43
C ASP A 127 58.49 -56.07 -112.17
N ILE A 128 58.45 -57.37 -111.83
CA ILE A 128 57.85 -57.88 -110.58
C ILE A 128 58.58 -57.37 -109.33
N LEU A 129 59.91 -57.25 -109.37
CA LEU A 129 60.68 -56.67 -108.26
C LEU A 129 60.37 -55.17 -108.11
N TYR A 130 60.36 -54.40 -109.20
CA TYR A 130 59.99 -52.98 -109.17
C TYR A 130 58.55 -52.75 -108.70
N GLU A 131 57.60 -53.61 -109.08
CA GLU A 131 56.21 -53.51 -108.60
C GLU A 131 56.13 -53.80 -107.09
N LYS A 132 56.87 -54.81 -106.59
CA LYS A 132 56.97 -55.10 -105.14
C LYS A 132 57.61 -53.96 -104.37
N ASP A 133 58.74 -53.43 -104.84
CA ASP A 133 59.42 -52.31 -104.19
C ASP A 133 58.48 -51.08 -104.15
N ARG A 134 57.80 -50.78 -105.26
CA ARG A 134 56.77 -49.75 -105.36
C ARG A 134 55.60 -49.98 -104.40
N GLU A 135 55.15 -51.22 -104.19
CA GLU A 135 54.13 -51.57 -103.20
C GLU A 135 54.63 -51.37 -101.76
N THR A 136 55.88 -51.75 -101.45
CA THR A 136 56.46 -51.52 -100.11
C THR A 136 56.59 -50.03 -99.81
N PHE A 137 57.09 -49.21 -100.75
CA PHE A 137 57.17 -47.75 -100.57
C PHE A 137 55.79 -47.10 -100.39
N LYS A 138 54.77 -47.52 -101.16
CA LYS A 138 53.37 -47.06 -100.94
C LYS A 138 52.87 -47.44 -99.54
N TYR A 139 53.13 -48.66 -99.09
CA TYR A 139 52.72 -49.12 -97.76
C TYR A 139 53.40 -48.31 -96.64
N GLU A 140 54.69 -47.98 -96.80
CA GLU A 140 55.44 -47.12 -95.89
C GLU A 140 54.92 -45.68 -95.90
N GLU A 141 54.64 -45.10 -97.07
CA GLU A 141 54.01 -43.78 -97.21
C GLU A 141 52.62 -43.75 -96.54
N GLU A 142 51.78 -44.77 -96.75
CA GLU A 142 50.49 -44.91 -96.07
C GLU A 142 50.62 -45.07 -94.55
N LYS A 143 51.69 -45.72 -94.07
CA LYS A 143 51.99 -45.87 -92.64
C LYS A 143 52.44 -44.54 -92.03
N LEU A 144 53.32 -43.80 -92.71
CA LEU A 144 53.81 -42.49 -92.30
C LEU A 144 52.68 -41.45 -92.31
N THR A 145 51.88 -41.37 -93.38
CA THR A 145 50.73 -40.45 -93.45
C THR A 145 49.66 -40.77 -92.40
N ARG A 146 49.41 -42.06 -92.08
CA ARG A 146 48.57 -42.44 -90.93
C ARG A 146 49.16 -41.94 -89.61
N LYS A 147 50.48 -42.06 -89.39
CA LYS A 147 51.13 -41.59 -88.16
C LYS A 147 51.12 -40.06 -88.06
N ILE A 148 51.34 -39.34 -89.16
CA ILE A 148 51.24 -37.87 -89.22
C ILE A 148 49.83 -37.43 -88.82
N ARG A 149 48.77 -37.99 -89.43
CA ARG A 149 47.37 -37.68 -89.08
C ARG A 149 47.03 -37.99 -87.62
N GLU A 150 47.68 -38.98 -87.01
CA GLU A 150 47.54 -39.28 -85.59
C GLU A 150 48.22 -38.22 -84.71
N MET A 151 49.47 -37.87 -85.01
CA MET A 151 50.21 -36.82 -84.31
C MET A 151 49.52 -35.45 -84.44
N GLU A 152 48.95 -35.14 -85.61
CA GLU A 152 48.13 -33.94 -85.83
C GLU A 152 46.86 -33.92 -84.98
N ARG A 153 46.17 -35.07 -84.83
CA ARG A 153 45.02 -35.19 -83.91
C ARG A 153 45.44 -34.97 -82.46
N HIS A 154 46.56 -35.55 -82.03
CA HIS A 154 47.08 -35.31 -80.68
C HIS A 154 47.49 -33.85 -80.46
N LEU A 155 48.20 -33.23 -81.41
CA LEU A 155 48.55 -31.81 -81.35
C LEU A 155 47.31 -30.90 -81.28
N LYS A 156 46.26 -31.19 -82.07
CA LYS A 156 44.98 -30.47 -81.98
C LYS A 156 44.32 -30.63 -80.61
N GLN A 157 44.28 -31.84 -80.05
CA GLN A 157 43.75 -32.08 -78.69
C GLN A 157 44.56 -31.37 -77.61
N VAL A 158 45.90 -31.37 -77.70
CA VAL A 158 46.78 -30.68 -76.75
C VAL A 158 46.58 -29.16 -76.83
N ARG A 159 46.48 -28.59 -78.05
CA ARG A 159 46.19 -27.15 -78.23
C ARG A 159 44.83 -26.76 -77.63
N VAL A 160 43.77 -27.53 -77.88
CA VAL A 160 42.43 -27.26 -77.29
C VAL A 160 42.42 -27.41 -75.77
N ARG A 161 43.26 -28.27 -75.19
CA ARG A 161 43.44 -28.32 -73.73
C ARG A 161 44.24 -27.12 -73.21
N ALA A 162 45.28 -26.70 -73.91
CA ALA A 162 46.08 -25.54 -73.54
C ALA A 162 45.23 -24.26 -73.53
N THR A 163 44.45 -24.00 -74.58
CA THR A 163 43.58 -22.80 -74.62
C THR A 163 42.52 -22.82 -73.51
N LYS A 164 41.93 -23.98 -73.20
CA LYS A 164 40.98 -24.11 -72.07
C LYS A 164 41.64 -23.83 -70.72
N LEU A 165 42.84 -24.35 -70.48
CA LEU A 165 43.59 -24.07 -69.25
C LEU A 165 44.04 -22.60 -69.17
N GLU A 166 44.32 -21.95 -70.31
CA GLU A 166 44.61 -20.52 -70.39
C GLU A 166 43.35 -19.67 -70.10
N GLU A 167 42.19 -20.06 -70.63
CA GLU A 167 40.87 -19.47 -70.34
C GLU A 167 40.53 -19.61 -68.84
N GLU A 168 40.55 -20.84 -68.30
CA GLU A 168 40.31 -21.12 -66.86
C GLU A 168 41.28 -20.33 -65.95
N LEU A 169 42.56 -20.25 -66.31
CA LEU A 169 43.56 -19.50 -65.54
C LEU A 169 43.38 -17.98 -65.66
N SER A 170 42.87 -17.48 -66.79
CA SER A 170 42.48 -16.08 -66.97
C SER A 170 41.25 -15.74 -66.12
N ASP A 171 40.23 -16.57 -66.14
CA ASP A 171 39.00 -16.37 -65.34
C ASP A 171 39.30 -16.41 -63.84
N MET A 172 40.14 -17.34 -63.38
CA MET A 172 40.61 -17.38 -61.99
C MET A 172 41.43 -16.13 -61.61
N LYS A 173 42.24 -15.59 -62.53
CA LYS A 173 42.99 -14.34 -62.30
C LYS A 173 42.08 -13.10 -62.25
N CYS A 174 40.98 -13.08 -62.98
CA CYS A 174 40.02 -11.98 -62.98
C CYS A 174 39.08 -12.03 -61.76
N THR A 175 38.67 -13.23 -61.31
CA THR A 175 37.73 -13.41 -60.20
C THR A 175 38.37 -13.33 -58.82
N ALA A 176 39.59 -13.87 -58.64
CA ALA A 176 40.30 -13.84 -57.36
C ALA A 176 40.46 -12.43 -56.74
N PRO A 177 40.89 -11.37 -57.46
CA PRO A 177 41.05 -10.04 -56.85
C PRO A 177 39.71 -9.39 -56.48
N VAL A 178 38.61 -9.73 -57.17
CA VAL A 178 37.27 -9.24 -56.82
C VAL A 178 36.82 -9.86 -55.50
N ALA A 179 36.93 -11.19 -55.37
CA ALA A 179 36.60 -11.89 -54.12
C ALA A 179 37.48 -11.45 -52.93
N ILE A 180 38.76 -11.14 -53.16
CA ILE A 180 39.64 -10.57 -52.13
C ILE A 180 39.15 -9.18 -51.71
N ALA A 181 38.83 -8.29 -52.67
CA ALA A 181 38.34 -6.94 -52.36
C ALA A 181 36.97 -6.94 -51.66
N GLU A 182 36.09 -7.89 -51.98
CA GLU A 182 34.82 -8.12 -51.28
C GLU A 182 35.07 -8.53 -49.82
N LEU A 183 35.94 -9.52 -49.58
CA LEU A 183 36.29 -9.97 -48.22
C LEU A 183 37.03 -8.89 -47.40
N GLU A 184 37.92 -8.11 -48.02
CA GLU A 184 38.57 -6.95 -47.37
C GLU A 184 37.55 -5.86 -46.99
N GLY A 185 36.54 -5.63 -47.85
CA GLY A 185 35.42 -4.74 -47.58
C GLY A 185 34.55 -5.21 -46.41
N GLU A 186 34.19 -6.49 -46.38
CA GLU A 186 33.47 -7.10 -45.25
C GLU A 186 34.27 -7.04 -43.95
N GLN A 187 35.57 -7.36 -43.99
CA GLN A 187 36.45 -7.28 -42.84
C GLN A 187 36.55 -5.84 -42.30
N HIS A 188 36.65 -4.84 -43.17
CA HIS A 188 36.67 -3.44 -42.76
C HIS A 188 35.33 -3.00 -42.14
N ALA A 189 34.20 -3.40 -42.74
CA ALA A 189 32.87 -3.11 -42.21
C ALA A 189 32.66 -3.74 -40.82
N LEU A 190 33.11 -4.98 -40.61
CA LEU A 190 33.04 -5.66 -39.32
C LEU A 190 33.94 -4.99 -38.25
N GLU A 191 35.15 -4.56 -38.61
CA GLU A 191 36.03 -3.86 -37.65
C GLU A 191 35.47 -2.47 -37.26
N VAL A 192 34.82 -1.75 -38.19
CA VAL A 192 34.08 -0.51 -37.88
C VAL A 192 32.87 -0.78 -36.98
N GLN A 193 32.07 -1.82 -37.25
CA GLN A 193 30.96 -2.19 -36.37
C GLN A 193 31.45 -2.56 -34.96
N LYS A 194 32.54 -3.33 -34.87
CA LYS A 194 33.20 -3.69 -33.61
C LYS A 194 33.74 -2.46 -32.87
N SER A 195 34.31 -1.47 -33.55
CA SER A 195 34.76 -0.23 -32.90
C SER A 195 33.58 0.58 -32.34
N ILE A 196 32.46 0.66 -33.07
CA ILE A 196 31.23 1.32 -32.62
C ILE A 196 30.63 0.60 -31.41
N LEU A 197 30.54 -0.73 -31.45
CA LEU A 197 30.05 -1.55 -30.33
C LEU A 197 30.94 -1.39 -29.09
N ASN A 198 32.26 -1.40 -29.24
CA ASN A 198 33.20 -1.18 -28.13
C ASN A 198 33.05 0.22 -27.53
N ALA A 199 32.89 1.26 -28.35
CA ALA A 199 32.61 2.62 -27.87
C ALA A 199 31.30 2.67 -27.08
N ARG A 200 30.25 2.01 -27.58
CA ARG A 200 28.94 1.96 -26.90
C ARG A 200 28.98 1.18 -25.59
N VAL A 201 29.77 0.10 -25.51
CA VAL A 201 30.01 -0.62 -24.24
C VAL A 201 30.72 0.28 -23.23
N ALA A 202 31.77 1.01 -23.65
CA ALA A 202 32.48 1.94 -22.76
C ALA A 202 31.59 3.09 -22.23
N GLU A 203 30.68 3.63 -23.06
CA GLU A 203 29.66 4.60 -22.61
C GLU A 203 28.75 4.00 -21.53
N LEU A 204 28.20 2.80 -21.77
CA LEU A 204 27.31 2.12 -20.83
C LEU A 204 28.00 1.73 -19.52
N GLU A 205 29.28 1.36 -19.56
CA GLU A 205 30.09 1.10 -18.37
C GLU A 205 30.33 2.37 -17.54
N GLU A 206 30.52 3.52 -18.19
CA GLU A 206 30.65 4.81 -17.52
C GLU A 206 29.33 5.26 -16.89
N ASP A 207 28.21 5.14 -17.62
CA ASP A 207 26.87 5.44 -17.09
C ASP A 207 26.52 4.55 -15.90
N LEU A 208 26.78 3.24 -15.99
CA LEU A 208 26.61 2.30 -14.87
C LEU A 208 27.50 2.67 -13.67
N ARG A 209 28.69 3.24 -13.89
CA ARG A 209 29.58 3.70 -12.83
C ARG A 209 29.07 4.99 -12.17
N ARG A 210 28.54 5.93 -12.96
CA ARG A 210 27.88 7.15 -12.46
C ARG A 210 26.67 6.80 -11.61
N GLU A 211 25.81 5.90 -12.10
CA GLU A 211 24.64 5.39 -11.37
C GLU A 211 25.04 4.74 -10.05
N ARG A 212 26.01 3.82 -10.06
CA ARG A 212 26.53 3.18 -8.84
C ARG A 212 27.10 4.19 -7.84
N SER A 213 27.79 5.23 -8.30
CA SER A 213 28.32 6.31 -7.46
C SER A 213 27.19 7.15 -6.84
N CYS A 214 26.16 7.50 -7.62
CA CYS A 214 24.98 8.20 -7.13
C CYS A 214 24.24 7.38 -6.05
N HIS A 215 24.00 6.10 -6.33
CA HIS A 215 23.38 5.17 -5.37
C HIS A 215 24.22 5.00 -4.10
N ALA A 216 25.55 4.94 -4.21
CA ALA A 216 26.45 4.87 -3.05
C ALA A 216 26.39 6.15 -2.19
N ARG A 217 26.35 7.34 -2.82
CA ARG A 217 26.20 8.61 -2.09
C ARG A 217 24.85 8.69 -1.40
N LEU A 218 23.76 8.36 -2.10
CA LEU A 218 22.42 8.35 -1.53
C LEU A 218 22.30 7.36 -0.36
N LYS A 219 22.90 6.17 -0.47
CA LYS A 219 22.98 5.19 0.63
C LYS A 219 23.71 5.76 1.85
N ALA A 220 24.86 6.41 1.65
CA ALA A 220 25.60 7.05 2.74
C ALA A 220 24.82 8.22 3.39
N GLU A 221 24.09 9.02 2.60
CA GLU A 221 23.20 10.07 3.11
C GLU A 221 22.06 9.49 3.98
N TRP A 222 21.48 8.35 3.60
CA TRP A 222 20.47 7.67 4.41
C TRP A 222 21.05 6.99 5.66
N GLU A 223 22.22 6.36 5.57
CA GLU A 223 22.92 5.78 6.72
C GLU A 223 23.29 6.85 7.75
N ALA A 224 23.73 8.03 7.30
CA ALA A 224 23.96 9.19 8.18
C ALA A 224 22.68 9.70 8.85
N LYS A 225 21.56 9.78 8.12
CA LYS A 225 20.25 10.15 8.70
C LYS A 225 19.78 9.15 9.76
N VAL A 226 19.85 7.85 9.46
CA VAL A 226 19.50 6.79 10.42
C VAL A 226 20.38 6.88 11.66
N SER A 227 21.70 7.02 11.52
CA SER A 227 22.60 7.20 12.66
C SER A 227 22.29 8.46 13.48
N SER A 228 21.83 9.55 12.85
CA SER A 228 21.41 10.75 13.58
C SER A 228 20.13 10.52 14.39
N TRP A 229 19.12 9.88 13.80
CA TRP A 229 17.87 9.52 14.49
C TRP A 229 18.09 8.49 15.61
N ASP A 230 18.99 7.52 15.45
CA ASP A 230 19.34 6.59 16.52
C ASP A 230 20.01 7.32 17.70
N SER A 231 20.88 8.31 17.43
CA SER A 231 21.49 9.13 18.50
C SER A 231 20.48 10.04 19.21
N GLU A 232 19.52 10.61 18.47
CA GLU A 232 18.44 11.42 19.02
C GLU A 232 17.48 10.58 19.86
N LYS A 233 17.13 9.38 19.37
CA LYS A 233 16.35 8.39 20.11
C LYS A 233 17.03 8.00 21.42
N GLN A 234 18.33 7.67 21.41
CA GLN A 234 19.08 7.35 22.63
C GLN A 234 19.13 8.55 23.60
N ALA A 235 19.26 9.78 23.09
CA ALA A 235 19.21 10.98 23.91
C ALA A 235 17.83 11.15 24.59
N LEU A 236 16.74 10.97 23.83
CA LEU A 236 15.36 11.02 24.33
C LEU A 236 15.07 9.89 25.34
N GLU A 237 15.50 8.66 25.08
CA GLU A 237 15.39 7.54 26.03
C GLU A 237 16.14 7.83 27.34
N SER A 238 17.34 8.42 27.27
CA SER A 238 18.10 8.84 28.45
C SER A 238 17.40 9.97 29.23
N SER A 239 16.69 10.86 28.54
CA SER A 239 15.90 11.95 29.14
C SER A 239 14.65 11.40 29.82
N LEU A 240 13.95 10.47 29.17
CA LEU A 240 12.79 9.79 29.74
C LEU A 240 13.13 8.98 30.99
N GLU A 241 14.29 8.29 31.04
CA GLU A 241 14.66 7.55 32.24
C GLU A 241 15.08 8.48 33.40
N LYS A 242 15.70 9.63 33.12
CA LYS A 242 15.92 10.69 34.13
C LYS A 242 14.59 11.20 34.69
N LEU A 243 13.63 11.54 33.82
CA LEU A 243 12.29 11.99 34.23
C LEU A 243 11.53 10.91 35.02
N ARG A 244 11.68 9.62 34.67
CA ARG A 244 11.12 8.50 35.44
C ARG A 244 11.76 8.36 36.82
N LEU A 245 13.07 8.57 36.94
CA LEU A 245 13.77 8.58 38.23
C LEU A 245 13.32 9.76 39.09
N GLU A 246 13.25 10.97 38.53
CA GLU A 246 12.70 12.14 39.22
C GLU A 246 11.25 11.92 39.67
N LEU A 247 10.40 11.31 38.83
CA LEU A 247 9.02 10.98 39.20
C LEU A 247 8.97 9.96 40.37
N LYS A 248 9.83 8.92 40.34
CA LYS A 248 9.95 7.94 41.44
C LYS A 248 10.37 8.64 42.74
N GLU A 249 11.35 9.53 42.69
CA GLU A 249 11.79 10.33 43.84
C GLU A 249 10.68 11.24 44.37
N LYS A 250 9.98 11.98 43.50
CA LYS A 250 8.85 12.83 43.88
C LYS A 250 7.74 12.03 44.54
N ASN A 251 7.38 10.85 44.00
CA ASN A 251 6.40 9.95 44.60
C ASN A 251 6.83 9.49 46.01
N VAL A 252 8.10 9.14 46.21
CA VAL A 252 8.63 8.81 47.56
C VAL A 252 8.59 10.01 48.50
N THR A 253 8.84 11.25 48.02
CA THR A 253 8.68 12.44 48.86
C THR A 253 7.22 12.74 49.21
N LEU A 254 6.29 12.50 48.28
CA LEU A 254 4.85 12.69 48.49
C LEU A 254 4.31 11.67 49.50
N GLN A 255 4.65 10.39 49.38
CA GLN A 255 4.32 9.37 50.38
C GLN A 255 4.86 9.73 51.77
N LYS A 256 6.09 10.26 51.87
CA LYS A 256 6.63 10.77 53.14
C LYS A 256 5.81 11.94 53.69
N GLN A 257 5.37 12.88 52.85
CA GLN A 257 4.51 13.99 53.26
C GLN A 257 3.13 13.53 53.74
N GLU A 258 2.51 12.56 53.07
CA GLU A 258 1.25 11.93 53.51
C GLU A 258 1.40 11.20 54.85
N MET A 259 2.52 10.48 55.05
CA MET A 259 2.87 9.86 56.32
C MET A 259 3.11 10.89 57.44
N TYR A 260 3.60 12.09 57.14
CA TYR A 260 3.70 13.17 58.13
C TYR A 260 2.34 13.84 58.38
N LYS A 261 1.51 14.02 57.36
CA LYS A 261 0.16 14.59 57.47
C LYS A 261 -0.77 13.72 58.32
N THR A 262 -0.73 12.40 58.15
CA THR A 262 -1.47 11.43 58.98
C THR A 262 -0.97 11.43 60.43
N LYS A 263 0.34 11.42 60.66
CA LYS A 263 0.92 11.57 62.02
C LYS A 263 0.49 12.88 62.69
N LEU A 264 0.48 13.99 61.95
CA LEU A 264 0.03 15.30 62.44
C LEU A 264 -1.47 15.28 62.79
N MET A 265 -2.31 14.68 61.96
CA MET A 265 -3.75 14.52 62.23
C MET A 265 -4.01 13.72 63.50
N VAL A 266 -3.31 12.60 63.71
CA VAL A 266 -3.41 11.79 64.94
C VAL A 266 -2.94 12.60 66.17
N ALA A 267 -1.84 13.35 66.05
CA ALA A 267 -1.39 14.23 67.12
C ALA A 267 -2.40 15.34 67.44
N GLN A 268 -3.04 15.94 66.41
CA GLN A 268 -4.09 16.94 66.59
C GLN A 268 -5.34 16.36 67.25
N GLN A 269 -5.79 15.17 66.85
CA GLN A 269 -6.86 14.45 67.53
C GLN A 269 -6.51 14.19 69.00
N LYS A 270 -5.27 13.76 69.29
CA LYS A 270 -4.87 13.53 70.68
C LYS A 270 -4.81 14.81 71.52
N VAL A 271 -4.42 15.95 70.92
CA VAL A 271 -4.49 17.26 71.57
C VAL A 271 -5.94 17.66 71.83
N GLN A 272 -6.87 17.40 70.90
CA GLN A 272 -8.30 17.65 71.12
C GLN A 272 -8.89 16.77 72.23
N GLU A 273 -8.56 15.48 72.28
CA GLU A 273 -8.94 14.58 73.38
C GLU A 273 -8.45 15.11 74.73
N LEU A 274 -7.16 15.47 74.83
CA LEU A 274 -6.58 16.00 76.06
C LEU A 274 -7.18 17.36 76.45
N GLN A 275 -7.54 18.20 75.46
CA GLN A 275 -8.21 19.48 75.72
C GLN A 275 -9.62 19.24 76.30
N LEU A 276 -10.40 18.32 75.71
CA LEU A 276 -11.71 17.92 76.24
C LEU A 276 -11.61 17.30 77.64
N GLU A 277 -10.56 16.51 77.90
CA GLU A 277 -10.30 15.94 79.22
C GLU A 277 -9.93 17.02 80.25
N VAL A 278 -9.12 18.02 79.87
CA VAL A 278 -8.81 19.19 80.71
C VAL A 278 -10.06 20.03 80.99
N ASP A 279 -10.90 20.27 79.98
CA ASP A 279 -12.13 21.06 80.15
C ASP A 279 -13.17 20.31 81.01
N ASN A 280 -13.33 19.01 80.82
CA ASN A 280 -14.14 18.14 81.69
C ASN A 280 -13.63 18.13 83.13
N ASN A 281 -12.31 18.01 83.34
CA ASN A 281 -11.70 18.10 84.67
C ASN A 281 -11.91 19.48 85.30
N ARG A 282 -11.85 20.56 84.50
CA ARG A 282 -12.14 21.93 84.96
C ARG A 282 -13.61 22.12 85.33
N GLU A 283 -14.53 21.48 84.63
CA GLU A 283 -15.95 21.44 85.02
C GLU A 283 -16.18 20.62 86.28
N ASN A 284 -15.54 19.45 86.41
CA ASN A 284 -15.59 18.64 87.63
C ASN A 284 -15.05 19.42 88.85
N VAL A 285 -13.97 20.19 88.71
CA VAL A 285 -13.48 21.10 89.76
C VAL A 285 -14.51 22.18 90.09
N LYS A 286 -15.09 22.88 89.11
CA LYS A 286 -16.17 23.86 89.37
C LYS A 286 -17.39 23.22 90.05
N GLN A 287 -17.75 21.99 89.68
CA GLN A 287 -18.82 21.24 90.33
C GLN A 287 -18.46 20.92 91.78
N MET A 288 -17.23 20.46 92.04
CA MET A 288 -16.70 20.24 93.39
C MET A 288 -16.70 21.53 94.21
N ASP A 289 -16.21 22.65 93.67
CA ASP A 289 -16.26 23.96 94.33
C ASP A 289 -17.70 24.36 94.65
N SER A 290 -18.63 24.18 93.72
CA SER A 290 -20.06 24.47 93.95
C SER A 290 -20.68 23.55 95.01
N MET A 291 -20.24 22.28 95.08
CA MET A 291 -20.71 21.32 96.06
C MET A 291 -20.10 21.60 97.44
N GLN A 292 -18.82 22.02 97.48
CA GLN A 292 -18.13 22.46 98.68
C GLN A 292 -18.74 23.75 99.22
N GLN A 293 -19.09 24.73 98.37
CA GLN A 293 -19.86 25.91 98.76
C GLN A 293 -21.25 25.54 99.29
N LYS A 294 -21.96 24.62 98.62
CA LYS A 294 -23.24 24.07 99.13
C LYS A 294 -23.09 23.36 100.48
N LEU A 295 -21.99 22.65 100.72
CA LEU A 295 -21.69 21.99 102.00
C LEU A 295 -21.28 22.99 103.09
N LEU A 296 -20.55 24.05 102.75
CA LEU A 296 -20.26 25.16 103.66
C LEU A 296 -21.56 25.84 104.10
N ASN A 297 -22.39 26.20 103.11
CA ASN A 297 -23.73 26.74 103.34
C ASN A 297 -24.63 25.73 104.07
N TYR A 298 -24.45 24.42 103.88
CA TYR A 298 -25.20 23.39 104.62
C TYR A 298 -24.84 23.39 106.10
N ALA A 299 -23.60 23.71 106.49
CA ALA A 299 -23.26 23.89 107.90
C ALA A 299 -23.96 25.12 108.52
N ASP A 300 -24.11 26.21 107.75
CA ASP A 300 -24.85 27.39 108.21
C ASP A 300 -26.37 27.18 108.15
N VAL A 301 -26.89 26.45 107.16
CA VAL A 301 -28.29 25.99 107.11
C VAL A 301 -28.57 24.97 108.21
N LEU A 302 -27.61 24.15 108.65
CA LEU A 302 -27.78 23.28 109.82
C LEU A 302 -27.84 24.11 111.11
N LYS A 303 -26.99 25.12 111.29
CA LYS A 303 -27.11 26.07 112.41
C LYS A 303 -28.43 26.82 112.34
N GLU A 304 -28.82 27.29 111.17
CA GLU A 304 -30.09 27.97 110.96
C GLU A 304 -31.25 27.03 111.28
N ASN A 305 -31.25 25.80 110.77
CA ASN A 305 -32.26 24.77 111.03
C ASN A 305 -32.26 24.31 112.49
N GLU A 306 -31.14 24.33 113.21
CA GLU A 306 -31.10 24.20 114.66
C GLU A 306 -31.74 25.41 115.35
N THR A 307 -31.42 26.65 114.95
CA THR A 307 -32.04 27.84 115.53
C THR A 307 -33.52 27.92 115.19
N LEU A 308 -33.92 27.45 114.00
CA LEU A 308 -35.30 27.34 113.55
C LEU A 308 -35.99 26.17 114.24
N THR A 309 -35.34 25.05 114.54
CA THR A 309 -35.91 23.95 115.32
C THR A 309 -36.06 24.36 116.79
N LYS A 310 -35.12 25.12 117.35
CA LYS A 310 -35.24 25.77 118.67
C LYS A 310 -36.36 26.81 118.66
N LYS A 311 -36.41 27.71 117.66
CA LYS A 311 -37.53 28.65 117.46
C LYS A 311 -38.85 27.93 117.20
N VAL A 312 -38.87 26.77 116.54
CA VAL A 312 -40.06 25.95 116.26
C VAL A 312 -40.44 25.11 117.48
N SER A 313 -39.52 24.74 118.38
CA SER A 313 -39.87 24.19 119.70
C SER A 313 -40.51 25.29 120.54
N ASN A 314 -39.84 26.44 120.67
CA ASN A 314 -40.38 27.61 121.39
C ASN A 314 -41.70 28.09 120.76
N LEU A 315 -41.82 28.08 119.43
CA LEU A 315 -43.06 28.38 118.73
C LEU A 315 -44.07 27.25 118.88
N ARG A 316 -43.72 25.96 118.97
CA ARG A 316 -44.64 24.85 119.28
C ARG A 316 -45.10 24.87 120.72
N GLU A 317 -44.30 25.36 121.65
CA GLU A 317 -44.69 25.63 123.03
C GLU A 317 -45.61 26.86 123.06
N LEU A 318 -45.24 27.94 122.37
CA LEU A 318 -46.11 29.12 122.18
C LEU A 318 -47.37 28.81 121.36
N ILE A 319 -47.37 27.81 120.47
CA ILE A 319 -48.49 27.29 119.66
C ILE A 319 -49.23 26.17 120.40
N SER A 320 -48.66 25.52 121.41
CA SER A 320 -49.43 24.68 122.35
C SER A 320 -50.15 25.58 123.34
N ASN A 321 -49.50 26.66 123.78
CA ASN A 321 -50.11 27.73 124.55
C ASN A 321 -51.10 28.52 123.68
N ASN A 322 -50.81 28.74 122.38
CA ASN A 322 -51.80 29.28 121.44
C ASN A 322 -52.91 28.27 121.20
N LEU A 323 -52.73 27.03 120.74
CA LEU A 323 -53.84 26.05 120.64
C LEU A 323 -54.64 25.84 121.93
N LEU A 324 -54.10 26.16 123.12
CA LEU A 324 -54.91 26.25 124.35
C LEU A 324 -55.71 27.57 124.42
N LEU A 325 -55.08 28.71 124.12
CA LEU A 325 -55.68 30.04 124.05
C LEU A 325 -56.57 30.25 122.81
N GLU A 326 -56.10 30.01 121.59
CA GLU A 326 -56.83 29.65 120.35
C GLU A 326 -57.82 28.51 120.54
N GLY A 327 -57.62 27.51 121.40
CA GLY A 327 -58.66 26.52 121.68
C GLY A 327 -59.85 27.15 122.41
N GLN A 328 -59.55 27.92 123.46
CA GLN A 328 -60.52 28.73 124.19
C GLN A 328 -61.10 29.87 123.33
N LEU A 329 -60.28 30.47 122.45
CA LEU A 329 -60.66 31.52 121.51
C LEU A 329 -61.36 30.96 120.28
N GLU A 330 -61.20 29.70 119.90
CA GLU A 330 -61.95 29.02 118.84
C GLU A 330 -63.23 28.47 119.40
N GLU A 331 -63.31 28.08 120.67
CA GLU A 331 -64.60 27.81 121.31
C GLU A 331 -65.41 29.10 121.44
N LEU A 332 -64.81 30.19 121.93
CA LEU A 332 -65.42 31.52 121.95
C LEU A 332 -65.69 32.09 120.55
N LYS A 333 -64.73 31.98 119.61
CA LYS A 333 -64.94 32.38 118.20
C LYS A 333 -65.86 31.43 117.48
N LEU A 334 -66.10 30.18 117.86
CA LEU A 334 -67.10 29.31 117.22
C LEU A 334 -68.49 29.63 117.76
N GLN A 335 -68.60 30.05 119.02
CA GLN A 335 -69.84 30.64 119.55
C GLN A 335 -70.13 31.99 118.88
N GLN A 336 -69.13 32.87 118.76
CA GLN A 336 -69.23 34.14 118.04
C GLN A 336 -69.48 33.92 116.53
N LYS A 337 -68.73 33.02 115.88
CA LYS A 337 -68.83 32.71 114.44
C LYS A 337 -70.10 31.96 114.11
N LYS A 338 -70.69 31.14 115.00
CA LYS A 338 -72.06 30.63 114.79
C LYS A 338 -73.10 31.75 114.90
N ALA A 339 -72.92 32.72 115.79
CA ALA A 339 -73.78 33.91 115.84
C ALA A 339 -73.60 34.82 114.61
N GLU A 340 -72.35 35.05 114.19
CA GLU A 340 -71.97 35.84 113.01
C GLU A 340 -72.24 35.11 111.69
N GLU A 341 -72.22 33.78 111.62
CA GLU A 341 -72.66 32.96 110.48
C GLU A 341 -74.17 33.02 110.38
N ASN A 342 -74.93 32.84 111.47
CA ASN A 342 -76.37 33.04 111.43
C ASN A 342 -76.75 34.49 111.03
N GLN A 343 -75.97 35.50 111.48
CA GLN A 343 -76.18 36.90 111.12
C GLN A 343 -75.69 37.23 109.69
N SER A 344 -74.57 36.66 109.25
CA SER A 344 -74.00 36.88 107.92
C SER A 344 -74.63 36.02 106.86
N GLU A 345 -75.24 34.88 107.16
CA GLU A 345 -76.15 34.16 106.27
C GLU A 345 -77.47 34.93 106.15
N LEU A 346 -77.98 35.55 107.22
CA LEU A 346 -79.13 36.46 107.12
C LEU A 346 -78.81 37.70 106.28
N ILE A 347 -77.59 38.26 106.39
CA ILE A 347 -77.13 39.39 105.58
C ILE A 347 -76.77 38.94 104.15
N ARG A 348 -76.16 37.77 103.96
CA ARG A 348 -75.80 37.18 102.66
C ARG A 348 -77.04 36.78 101.89
N LEU A 349 -78.03 36.14 102.48
CA LEU A 349 -79.30 35.86 101.80
C LEU A 349 -80.01 37.17 101.42
N LYS A 350 -79.89 38.25 102.23
CA LYS A 350 -80.35 39.60 101.85
C LYS A 350 -79.47 40.26 100.77
N ALA A 351 -78.16 40.01 100.75
CA ALA A 351 -77.20 40.60 99.83
C ALA A 351 -77.11 39.85 98.49
N GLU A 352 -77.37 38.55 98.46
CA GLU A 352 -77.57 37.71 97.28
C GLU A 352 -78.96 37.97 96.70
N THR A 353 -80.02 38.13 97.51
CA THR A 353 -81.31 38.60 96.98
C THR A 353 -81.31 40.08 96.59
N MET A 354 -80.37 40.91 97.05
CA MET A 354 -80.09 42.23 96.46
C MET A 354 -79.18 42.15 95.24
N GLY A 355 -78.14 41.31 95.28
CA GLY A 355 -77.13 41.12 94.24
C GLY A 355 -77.72 40.50 92.99
N LEU A 356 -78.46 39.40 93.11
CA LEU A 356 -79.23 38.83 92.00
C LEU A 356 -80.28 39.81 91.46
N LYS A 357 -80.86 40.70 92.29
CA LYS A 357 -81.73 41.80 91.82
C LYS A 357 -80.96 42.94 91.17
N GLN A 358 -79.70 43.16 91.53
CA GLN A 358 -78.82 44.18 90.96
C GLN A 358 -78.18 43.69 89.67
N ASP A 359 -77.81 42.41 89.58
CA ASP A 359 -77.30 41.77 88.37
C ASP A 359 -78.43 41.60 87.36
N LEU A 360 -79.62 41.16 87.77
CA LEU A 360 -80.80 41.16 86.88
C LEU A 360 -81.17 42.59 86.41
N LYS A 361 -80.92 43.62 87.24
CA LYS A 361 -80.97 45.02 86.79
C LYS A 361 -79.84 45.37 85.81
N GLN A 362 -78.59 45.01 86.09
CA GLN A 362 -77.44 45.30 85.21
C GLN A 362 -77.54 44.59 83.85
N TRP A 363 -77.97 43.33 83.82
CA TRP A 363 -78.22 42.59 82.58
C TRP A 363 -79.41 43.18 81.80
N THR A 364 -80.49 43.59 82.47
CA THR A 364 -81.59 44.31 81.80
C THR A 364 -81.23 45.76 81.44
N GLU A 365 -80.28 46.41 82.13
CA GLU A 365 -79.73 47.73 81.80
C GLU A 365 -78.80 47.65 80.59
N LEU A 366 -77.87 46.68 80.55
CA LEU A 366 -76.99 46.39 79.42
C LEU A 366 -77.82 46.08 78.17
N ALA A 367 -78.83 45.23 78.31
CA ALA A 367 -79.74 44.94 77.20
C ALA A 367 -80.57 46.17 76.80
N ARG A 368 -81.09 46.98 77.74
CA ARG A 368 -81.68 48.31 77.44
C ARG A 368 -80.68 49.30 76.80
N HIS A 369 -79.38 49.14 77.04
CA HIS A 369 -78.34 50.03 76.50
C HIS A 369 -77.94 49.66 75.07
N TYR A 370 -77.96 48.37 74.71
CA TYR A 370 -77.72 47.91 73.34
C TYR A 370 -78.98 47.95 72.45
N PHE A 371 -80.19 47.85 73.02
CA PHE A 371 -81.47 47.81 72.27
C PHE A 371 -82.35 49.04 72.51
N ARG A 372 -81.75 50.23 72.65
CA ARG A 372 -82.39 51.45 73.18
C ARG A 372 -83.64 51.94 72.40
N ASP A 373 -83.77 51.65 71.10
CA ASP A 373 -84.80 52.27 70.22
C ASP A 373 -85.86 51.30 69.65
N LYS A 374 -86.13 50.16 70.31
CA LYS A 374 -87.34 49.36 70.01
C LYS A 374 -88.04 48.91 71.28
N GLU A 375 -89.31 49.30 71.43
CA GLU A 375 -90.19 48.76 72.46
C GLU A 375 -90.41 47.25 72.21
N VAL A 376 -89.92 46.42 73.12
CA VAL A 376 -90.09 44.97 73.07
C VAL A 376 -90.65 44.49 74.41
N SER A 377 -91.96 44.28 74.46
CA SER A 377 -92.73 44.04 75.69
C SER A 377 -92.65 42.61 76.25
N SER A 378 -91.52 41.91 76.13
CA SER A 378 -91.28 40.65 76.86
C SER A 378 -89.80 40.34 77.08
N GLU A 379 -89.46 39.87 78.28
CA GLU A 379 -88.08 39.58 78.71
C GLU A 379 -87.40 38.46 77.89
N HIS A 380 -88.17 37.58 77.24
CA HIS A 380 -87.62 36.50 76.42
C HIS A 380 -87.04 36.97 75.08
N LEU A 381 -87.61 37.99 74.44
CA LEU A 381 -87.06 38.54 73.18
C LEU A 381 -85.72 39.24 73.41
N LEU A 382 -85.56 39.89 74.55
CA LEU A 382 -84.31 40.54 74.97
C LEU A 382 -83.12 39.56 75.08
N ILE A 383 -83.40 38.32 75.52
CA ILE A 383 -82.43 37.22 75.58
C ILE A 383 -82.10 36.71 74.17
N VAL A 384 -83.09 36.64 73.28
CA VAL A 384 -82.88 36.29 71.87
C VAL A 384 -82.02 37.34 71.18
N ASP A 385 -82.29 38.63 71.37
CA ASP A 385 -81.50 39.72 70.78
C ASP A 385 -80.05 39.77 71.30
N MET A 386 -79.83 39.49 72.59
CA MET A 386 -78.47 39.31 73.14
C MET A 386 -77.77 38.08 72.55
N LYS A 387 -78.48 36.96 72.38
CA LYS A 387 -77.94 35.77 71.69
C LYS A 387 -77.58 36.10 70.24
N ASP A 388 -78.42 36.87 69.56
CA ASP A 388 -78.20 37.33 68.19
C ASP A 388 -76.94 38.22 68.07
N LEU A 389 -76.64 39.03 69.09
CA LEU A 389 -75.39 39.80 69.18
C LEU A 389 -74.16 38.89 69.37
N VAL A 390 -74.27 37.83 70.18
CA VAL A 390 -73.23 36.81 70.32
C VAL A 390 -73.04 36.02 69.03
N ASP A 391 -74.12 35.60 68.38
CA ASP A 391 -74.08 34.88 67.11
C ASP A 391 -73.52 35.76 65.97
N ARG A 392 -73.74 37.08 66.02
CA ARG A 392 -73.07 38.06 65.13
C ARG A 392 -71.58 38.20 65.43
N SER A 393 -71.16 38.23 66.70
CA SER A 393 -69.74 38.30 67.04
C SER A 393 -68.99 37.01 66.69
N GLN A 394 -69.63 35.84 66.83
CA GLN A 394 -69.11 34.56 66.36
C GLN A 394 -69.03 34.48 64.83
N ARG A 395 -70.05 34.97 64.10
CA ARG A 395 -69.99 35.12 62.63
C ARG A 395 -68.83 36.02 62.20
N ASN A 396 -68.65 37.17 62.85
CA ASN A 396 -67.55 38.09 62.58
C ASN A 396 -66.16 37.44 62.85
N ILE A 397 -66.03 36.60 63.89
CA ILE A 397 -64.82 35.79 64.11
C ILE A 397 -64.61 34.80 62.96
N ILE A 398 -65.66 34.13 62.48
CA ILE A 398 -65.57 33.19 61.34
C ILE A 398 -65.15 33.94 60.07
N GLU A 399 -65.76 35.09 59.77
CA GLU A 399 -65.41 35.97 58.65
C GLU A 399 -63.95 36.41 58.74
N LEU A 400 -63.47 36.90 59.88
CA LEU A 400 -62.06 37.24 60.12
C LEU A 400 -61.11 36.03 59.95
N THR A 401 -61.54 34.80 60.30
CA THR A 401 -60.72 33.59 60.02
C THR A 401 -60.72 33.20 58.55
N TYR A 402 -61.80 33.48 57.81
CA TYR A 402 -61.87 33.28 56.37
C TYR A 402 -60.99 34.31 55.65
N GLU A 403 -61.10 35.61 55.97
CA GLU A 403 -60.24 36.68 55.46
C GLU A 403 -58.75 36.38 55.74
N LYS A 404 -58.42 35.93 56.95
CA LYS A 404 -57.05 35.50 57.29
C LYS A 404 -56.56 34.36 56.38
N LYS A 405 -57.41 33.39 56.06
CA LYS A 405 -57.08 32.27 55.17
C LYS A 405 -56.93 32.72 53.71
N GLU A 406 -57.78 33.64 53.26
CA GLU A 406 -57.70 34.24 51.93
C GLU A 406 -56.42 35.09 51.77
N LEU A 407 -56.08 35.92 52.77
CA LEU A 407 -54.83 36.65 52.84
C LEU A 407 -53.60 35.72 52.88
N GLN A 408 -53.69 34.56 53.55
CA GLN A 408 -52.64 33.54 53.52
C GLN A 408 -52.48 32.90 52.13
N GLN A 409 -53.57 32.65 51.41
CA GLN A 409 -53.52 32.16 50.03
C GLN A 409 -52.95 33.22 49.08
N GLU A 410 -53.34 34.49 49.21
CA GLU A 410 -52.79 35.56 48.37
C GLU A 410 -51.31 35.81 48.67
N LEU A 411 -50.89 35.73 49.94
CA LEU A 411 -49.48 35.74 50.33
C LEU A 411 -48.69 34.59 49.68
N GLN A 412 -49.29 33.40 49.59
CA GLN A 412 -48.67 32.25 48.93
C GLN A 412 -48.55 32.46 47.41
N LYS A 413 -49.61 32.94 46.74
CA LYS A 413 -49.56 33.31 45.31
C LYS A 413 -48.52 34.40 45.04
N VAL A 414 -48.40 35.40 45.92
CA VAL A 414 -47.40 36.48 45.82
C VAL A 414 -45.98 35.91 46.02
N LYS A 415 -45.76 34.97 46.95
CA LYS A 415 -44.47 34.28 47.09
C LYS A 415 -44.11 33.49 45.84
N GLU A 416 -45.04 32.71 45.28
CA GLU A 416 -44.83 31.93 44.06
C GLU A 416 -44.49 32.84 42.88
N LYS A 417 -45.25 33.92 42.67
CA LYS A 417 -44.94 34.98 41.68
C LYS A 417 -43.57 35.62 41.92
N ASN A 418 -43.18 35.86 43.18
CA ASN A 418 -41.87 36.42 43.48
C ASN A 418 -40.74 35.42 43.18
N THR A 419 -40.94 34.12 43.43
CA THR A 419 -39.97 33.09 43.02
C THR A 419 -39.86 32.93 41.51
N SER A 420 -40.97 33.01 40.76
CA SER A 420 -40.93 32.96 39.30
C SER A 420 -40.27 34.21 38.71
N LEU A 421 -40.61 35.41 39.21
CA LEU A 421 -39.98 36.66 38.81
C LEU A 421 -38.48 36.70 39.17
N SER A 422 -38.07 36.15 40.30
CA SER A 422 -36.65 36.03 40.67
C SER A 422 -35.89 35.10 39.72
N LEU A 423 -36.52 34.01 39.26
CA LEU A 423 -35.91 33.09 38.29
C LEU A 423 -35.89 33.71 36.88
N GLU A 424 -36.93 34.42 36.48
CA GLU A 424 -36.94 35.22 35.25
C GLU A 424 -35.84 36.28 35.27
N LEU A 425 -35.67 37.01 36.38
CA LEU A 425 -34.61 38.00 36.59
C LEU A 425 -33.22 37.38 36.50
N GLU A 426 -32.99 36.21 37.11
CA GLU A 426 -31.71 35.49 37.00
C GLU A 426 -31.42 35.06 35.55
N THR A 427 -32.43 34.53 34.83
CA THR A 427 -32.25 34.21 33.40
C THR A 427 -32.03 35.46 32.55
N ALA A 428 -32.67 36.59 32.88
CA ALA A 428 -32.48 37.87 32.19
C ALA A 428 -31.08 38.43 32.46
N HIS A 429 -30.58 38.33 33.69
CA HIS A 429 -29.21 38.70 34.05
C HIS A 429 -28.19 37.83 33.31
N ALA A 430 -28.41 36.52 33.22
CA ALA A 430 -27.55 35.63 32.42
C ALA A 430 -27.55 35.95 30.91
N ARG A 431 -28.66 36.47 30.36
CA ARG A 431 -28.72 36.99 28.98
C ARG A 431 -27.98 38.33 28.84
N ASP A 432 -28.14 39.24 29.80
CA ASP A 432 -27.46 40.54 29.84
C ASP A 432 -25.93 40.38 29.95
N VAL A 433 -25.43 39.51 30.82
CA VAL A 433 -23.99 39.18 30.93
C VAL A 433 -23.43 38.65 29.60
N LYS A 434 -24.17 37.77 28.90
CA LYS A 434 -23.79 37.29 27.56
C LYS A 434 -23.78 38.42 26.53
N SER A 435 -24.77 39.31 26.55
CA SER A 435 -24.86 40.47 25.65
C SER A 435 -23.70 41.46 25.89
N LYS A 436 -23.43 41.79 27.16
CA LYS A 436 -22.26 42.60 27.56
C LYS A 436 -20.94 41.99 27.10
N GLY A 437 -20.76 40.67 27.27
CA GLY A 437 -19.58 39.97 26.75
C GLY A 437 -19.41 40.01 25.23
N LEU A 438 -20.50 40.08 24.46
CA LEU A 438 -20.45 40.32 23.01
C LEU A 438 -20.18 41.79 22.67
N LEU A 439 -20.80 42.73 23.39
CA LEU A 439 -20.53 44.17 23.26
C LEU A 439 -19.06 44.52 23.57
N GLU A 440 -18.44 43.90 24.58
CA GLU A 440 -17.02 44.06 24.91
C GLU A 440 -16.11 43.61 23.76
N LYS A 441 -16.44 42.47 23.12
CA LYS A 441 -15.73 41.95 21.94
C LYS A 441 -15.89 42.85 20.73
N TYR A 442 -17.09 43.33 20.45
CA TYR A 442 -17.34 44.28 19.37
C TYR A 442 -16.69 45.65 19.64
N ALA A 443 -16.74 46.16 20.88
CA ALA A 443 -16.08 47.40 21.27
C ALA A 443 -14.55 47.29 21.15
N SER A 444 -13.96 46.16 21.52
CA SER A 444 -12.53 45.89 21.32
C SER A 444 -12.17 45.82 19.83
N SER A 445 -13.02 45.18 19.02
CA SER A 445 -12.85 45.12 17.56
C SER A 445 -12.97 46.51 16.91
N ILE A 446 -13.93 47.32 17.34
CA ILE A 446 -14.12 48.71 16.91
C ILE A 446 -12.94 49.59 17.37
N ARG A 447 -12.41 49.40 18.58
CA ARG A 447 -11.19 50.07 19.05
C ARG A 447 -10.00 49.75 18.14
N ARG A 448 -9.79 48.48 17.79
CA ARG A 448 -8.73 48.06 16.86
C ARG A 448 -8.92 48.66 15.47
N LEU A 449 -10.13 48.58 14.90
CA LEU A 449 -10.45 49.14 13.58
C LEU A 449 -10.32 50.67 13.56
N LYS A 450 -10.67 51.37 14.65
CA LYS A 450 -10.43 52.82 14.78
C LYS A 450 -8.94 53.14 14.86
N LYS A 451 -8.12 52.38 15.60
CA LYS A 451 -6.65 52.53 15.61
C LYS A 451 -6.07 52.36 14.19
N GLN A 452 -6.48 51.29 13.47
CA GLN A 452 -6.06 51.04 12.08
C GLN A 452 -6.52 52.15 11.11
N ASN A 453 -7.77 52.60 11.19
CA ASN A 453 -8.29 53.67 10.35
C ASN A 453 -7.59 55.01 10.62
N ASN A 454 -7.27 55.31 11.89
CA ASN A 454 -6.47 56.49 12.24
C ASN A 454 -5.04 56.43 11.66
N LEU A 455 -4.43 55.24 11.60
CA LEU A 455 -3.13 55.04 10.96
C LEU A 455 -3.22 55.32 9.45
N VAL A 456 -4.15 54.67 8.74
CA VAL A 456 -4.37 54.87 7.30
C VAL A 456 -4.78 56.31 6.96
N THR A 457 -5.59 56.94 7.81
CA THR A 457 -5.98 58.36 7.67
C THR A 457 -4.75 59.27 7.78
N TRP A 458 -3.84 58.97 8.72
CA TRP A 458 -2.60 59.71 8.88
C TRP A 458 -1.61 59.45 7.73
N GLU A 459 -1.42 58.21 7.29
CA GLU A 459 -0.60 57.88 6.10
C GLU A 459 -1.11 58.59 4.84
N ARG A 460 -2.43 58.61 4.64
CA ARG A 460 -3.08 59.37 3.57
C ARG A 460 -2.79 60.87 3.69
N ASP A 461 -2.89 61.44 4.89
CA ASP A 461 -2.71 62.88 5.11
C ASP A 461 -1.23 63.30 5.04
N ASP A 462 -0.30 62.42 5.42
CA ASP A 462 1.15 62.57 5.26
C ASP A 462 1.56 62.48 3.78
N LEU A 463 1.09 61.47 3.04
CA LEU A 463 1.24 61.38 1.59
C LEU A 463 0.63 62.59 0.88
N ARG A 464 -0.52 63.09 1.35
CA ARG A 464 -1.14 64.31 0.85
C ARG A 464 -0.31 65.56 1.17
N GLN A 465 0.24 65.67 2.38
CA GLN A 465 1.12 66.77 2.77
C GLN A 465 2.43 66.76 1.95
N MET A 466 2.94 65.57 1.61
CA MET A 466 4.09 65.38 0.74
C MET A 466 3.76 65.74 -0.72
N VAL A 467 2.58 65.37 -1.23
CA VAL A 467 2.10 65.83 -2.54
C VAL A 467 1.90 67.34 -2.57
N ASP A 468 1.31 67.93 -1.52
CA ASP A 468 1.16 69.38 -1.36
C ASP A 468 2.53 70.07 -1.24
N SER A 469 3.55 69.43 -0.65
CA SER A 469 4.92 69.98 -0.58
C SER A 469 5.61 69.92 -1.94
N PHE A 470 5.50 68.81 -2.69
CA PHE A 470 6.00 68.74 -4.08
C PHE A 470 5.27 69.72 -5.00
N GLN A 471 3.96 69.93 -4.83
CA GLN A 471 3.20 70.92 -5.60
C GLN A 471 3.58 72.36 -5.24
N LYS A 472 3.93 72.62 -3.96
CA LYS A 472 4.56 73.86 -3.51
C LYS A 472 5.97 74.02 -4.07
N GLU A 473 6.80 72.97 -4.12
CA GLU A 473 8.13 73.04 -4.77
C GLU A 473 8.00 73.34 -6.27
N VAL A 474 7.06 72.70 -6.98
CA VAL A 474 6.77 72.99 -8.40
C VAL A 474 6.31 74.44 -8.60
N THR A 475 5.47 74.99 -7.72
CA THR A 475 5.07 76.40 -7.81
C THR A 475 6.17 77.37 -7.36
N LEU A 476 7.03 76.99 -6.41
CA LEU A 476 8.18 77.81 -6.00
C LEU A 476 9.24 77.86 -7.10
N ILE A 477 9.52 76.72 -7.75
CA ILE A 477 10.40 76.62 -8.91
C ILE A 477 9.83 77.46 -10.07
N GLY A 478 8.53 77.34 -10.35
CA GLY A 478 7.83 78.19 -11.33
C GLY A 478 7.96 79.70 -11.04
N ASN A 479 7.83 80.10 -9.77
CA ASN A 479 8.01 81.49 -9.37
C ASN A 479 9.48 81.96 -9.44
N THR A 480 10.46 81.10 -9.13
CA THR A 480 11.89 81.43 -9.31
C THR A 480 12.29 81.59 -10.79
N THR A 481 11.54 81.02 -11.73
CA THR A 481 11.80 81.20 -13.17
C THR A 481 11.22 82.50 -13.77
N PHE A 482 10.47 83.29 -13.01
CA PHE A 482 9.78 84.50 -13.53
C PHE A 482 9.96 85.78 -12.68
N SER A 483 10.84 85.77 -11.68
CA SER A 483 11.14 86.93 -10.83
C SER A 483 12.62 87.30 -10.93
N ASP A 484 12.91 88.48 -11.52
CA ASP A 484 14.18 89.23 -11.56
C ASP A 484 15.42 88.59 -10.93
N ALA A 485 16.54 88.37 -11.61
CA ALA A 485 17.14 89.18 -12.68
C ALA A 485 17.29 90.68 -12.34
N THR A 486 17.73 91.04 -11.12
CA THR A 486 18.68 92.15 -10.84
C THR A 486 19.09 92.20 -9.35
N SER A 487 20.32 92.66 -9.08
CA SER A 487 20.90 93.04 -7.76
C SER A 487 21.09 91.93 -6.69
N GLY A 488 22.26 91.30 -6.74
CA GLY A 488 23.31 91.42 -5.70
C GLY A 488 22.98 91.20 -4.21
N GLY A 489 23.71 90.25 -3.60
CA GLY A 489 24.10 90.32 -2.19
C GLY A 489 23.64 89.17 -1.29
N ALA A 490 24.59 88.28 -0.96
CA ALA A 490 24.72 87.62 0.34
C ALA A 490 23.46 87.04 1.06
N SER A 491 22.90 85.92 0.55
CA SER A 491 22.17 84.93 1.39
C SER A 491 21.89 83.59 0.70
N GLY A 492 22.84 83.07 -0.10
CA GLY A 492 22.67 81.84 -0.91
C GLY A 492 22.56 80.50 -0.15
N GLY A 493 22.03 80.49 1.07
CA GLY A 493 21.88 79.29 1.91
C GLY A 493 20.52 79.12 2.61
N GLU A 494 19.59 80.08 2.49
CA GLU A 494 18.27 79.98 3.12
C GLU A 494 17.31 78.91 2.51
N PRO A 495 17.21 78.70 1.18
CA PRO A 495 16.28 77.69 0.65
C PRO A 495 16.67 76.27 1.06
N ASP A 496 17.96 75.95 1.03
CA ASP A 496 18.47 74.64 1.45
C ASP A 496 18.35 74.44 2.96
N LYS A 497 18.52 75.50 3.76
CA LYS A 497 18.37 75.41 5.23
C LYS A 497 16.92 75.13 5.63
N CYS A 498 15.95 75.84 5.04
CA CYS A 498 14.52 75.53 5.21
C CYS A 498 14.18 74.09 4.73
N LYS A 499 14.81 73.61 3.66
CA LYS A 499 14.63 72.25 3.14
C LYS A 499 15.19 71.18 4.09
N ILE A 500 16.36 71.42 4.68
CA ILE A 500 16.94 70.55 5.72
C ILE A 500 16.06 70.58 6.98
N GLU A 501 15.56 71.74 7.39
CA GLU A 501 14.76 71.90 8.61
C GLU A 501 13.36 71.24 8.49
N THR A 502 12.73 71.32 7.31
CA THR A 502 11.50 70.55 7.02
C THR A 502 11.75 69.04 6.97
N LEU A 503 12.84 68.57 6.35
CA LEU A 503 13.21 67.15 6.33
C LEU A 503 13.55 66.63 7.74
N MET A 504 14.26 67.40 8.56
CA MET A 504 14.55 67.05 9.96
C MET A 504 13.27 66.95 10.79
N SER A 505 12.35 67.90 10.65
CA SER A 505 11.04 67.88 11.33
C SER A 505 10.21 66.64 10.96
N VAL A 506 10.23 66.24 9.68
CA VAL A 506 9.58 65.01 9.18
C VAL A 506 10.24 63.74 9.75
N ILE A 507 11.59 63.66 9.75
CA ILE A 507 12.34 62.53 10.32
C ILE A 507 12.14 62.41 11.84
N GLU A 508 12.07 63.53 12.55
CA GLU A 508 11.81 63.57 14.00
C GLU A 508 10.36 63.17 14.31
N GLY A 509 9.41 63.55 13.45
CA GLY A 509 8.04 63.03 13.46
C GLY A 509 7.97 61.51 13.33
N TYR A 510 8.62 60.93 12.32
CA TYR A 510 8.67 59.48 12.13
C TYR A 510 9.36 58.74 13.29
N THR A 511 10.49 59.24 13.80
CA THR A 511 11.23 58.58 14.90
C THR A 511 10.50 58.67 16.25
N LYS A 512 9.75 59.75 16.52
CA LYS A 512 8.84 59.79 17.66
C LYS A 512 7.68 58.79 17.49
N ARG A 513 7.12 58.69 16.28
CA ARG A 513 5.99 57.81 15.97
C ARG A 513 6.36 56.33 16.00
N MET A 514 7.58 55.94 15.58
CA MET A 514 8.06 54.57 15.75
C MET A 514 8.09 54.17 17.24
N LYS A 515 8.58 55.04 18.13
CA LYS A 515 8.56 54.79 19.59
C LYS A 515 7.14 54.67 20.15
N GLU A 516 6.19 55.46 19.65
CA GLU A 516 4.77 55.36 20.04
C GLU A 516 4.11 54.06 19.53
N LEU A 517 4.46 53.59 18.34
CA LEU A 517 3.98 52.31 17.78
C LEU A 517 4.63 51.09 18.45
N GLU A 518 5.92 51.15 18.78
CA GLU A 518 6.65 50.11 19.52
C GLU A 518 6.12 49.93 20.96
N ALA A 519 5.59 51.00 21.57
CA ALA A 519 4.95 50.93 22.89
C ALA A 519 3.57 50.25 22.85
N ASP A 520 2.82 50.38 21.75
CA ASP A 520 1.42 49.95 21.65
C ASP A 520 1.31 48.47 21.18
N LYS A 521 1.67 47.54 22.08
CA LYS A 521 1.75 46.07 21.84
C LYS A 521 0.52 45.40 21.21
N GLU A 522 -0.64 46.04 21.17
CA GLU A 522 -1.85 45.54 20.49
C GLU A 522 -1.78 45.64 18.96
N LEU A 523 -0.87 46.45 18.39
CA LEU A 523 -0.72 46.67 16.94
C LEU A 523 0.35 45.80 16.27
N VAL A 524 1.27 45.21 17.05
CA VAL A 524 2.52 44.55 16.56
C VAL A 524 2.28 43.19 15.87
N CYS A 525 1.04 42.69 15.82
CA CYS A 525 0.70 41.41 15.18
C CYS A 525 0.19 41.53 13.73
N VAL A 526 0.84 42.35 12.90
CA VAL A 526 0.56 42.44 11.45
C VAL A 526 1.83 42.17 10.64
N SER A 527 1.88 40.95 10.09
CA SER A 527 2.49 40.58 8.80
C SER A 527 3.88 41.13 8.47
N SER A 528 4.93 40.40 8.88
CA SER A 528 6.32 40.61 8.43
C SER A 528 6.59 40.11 7.00
N ASP A 529 5.71 40.43 6.05
CA ASP A 529 5.83 40.08 4.63
C ASP A 529 5.45 41.26 3.73
N GLN A 530 6.37 42.22 3.61
CA GLN A 530 6.62 43.06 2.42
C GLN A 530 7.62 44.18 2.72
N SER A 531 8.91 43.91 2.51
CA SER A 531 9.90 44.96 2.23
C SER A 531 10.61 44.64 0.92
N SER A 532 10.33 45.47 -0.09
CA SER A 532 10.77 45.26 -1.45
C SER A 532 12.27 45.53 -1.61
N SER A 533 13.03 44.54 -2.07
CA SER A 533 14.35 44.77 -2.67
C SER A 533 14.31 44.46 -4.17
N SER A 534 14.88 45.35 -4.97
CA SER A 534 14.74 45.39 -6.43
C SER A 534 15.81 44.60 -7.18
N HIS A 535 16.12 43.38 -6.73
CA HIS A 535 17.02 42.46 -7.45
C HIS A 535 16.23 41.31 -8.09
N PRO A 536 16.48 40.94 -9.36
CA PRO A 536 15.77 39.83 -10.03
C PRO A 536 16.00 38.49 -9.33
N ASP A 537 17.18 38.26 -8.75
CA ASP A 537 17.48 37.06 -7.97
C ASP A 537 16.73 37.02 -6.65
N VAL A 538 16.59 38.16 -5.96
CA VAL A 538 15.78 38.22 -4.73
C VAL A 538 14.30 37.97 -5.05
N ARG A 539 13.79 38.45 -6.19
CA ARG A 539 12.43 38.10 -6.63
C ARG A 539 12.24 36.59 -6.83
N ARG A 540 13.20 35.92 -7.49
CA ARG A 540 13.20 34.46 -7.65
C ARG A 540 13.27 33.73 -6.31
N LEU A 541 14.18 34.15 -5.43
CA LEU A 541 14.31 33.59 -4.08
C LEU A 541 13.08 33.86 -3.21
N THR A 542 12.36 34.97 -3.38
CA THR A 542 11.07 35.20 -2.70
C THR A 542 9.96 34.33 -3.26
N THR A 543 9.87 34.12 -4.59
CA THR A 543 8.87 33.19 -5.13
C THR A 543 9.14 31.76 -4.72
N GLU A 544 10.41 31.33 -4.71
CA GLU A 544 10.84 30.01 -4.25
C GLU A 544 10.60 29.84 -2.74
N ARG A 545 10.89 30.88 -1.92
CA ARG A 545 10.51 30.91 -0.50
C ARG A 545 9.00 30.77 -0.31
N ASP A 546 8.20 31.49 -1.09
CA ASP A 546 6.73 31.51 -0.96
C ASP A 546 6.10 30.19 -1.45
N GLU A 547 6.71 29.52 -2.43
CA GLU A 547 6.35 28.18 -2.88
C GLU A 547 6.73 27.12 -1.82
N LEU A 548 7.95 27.17 -1.27
CA LEU A 548 8.39 26.31 -0.17
C LEU A 548 7.59 26.53 1.12
N LEU A 549 7.11 27.76 1.38
CA LEU A 549 6.21 28.05 2.50
C LEU A 549 4.83 27.41 2.30
N LYS A 550 4.27 27.47 1.08
CA LYS A 550 3.02 26.76 0.75
C LYS A 550 3.18 25.24 0.84
N GLU A 551 4.28 24.69 0.31
CA GLU A 551 4.58 23.27 0.43
C GLU A 551 4.72 22.86 1.90
N LYS A 552 5.42 23.65 2.71
CA LYS A 552 5.52 23.45 4.16
C LYS A 552 4.16 23.50 4.85
N GLU A 553 3.28 24.46 4.51
CA GLU A 553 1.92 24.52 5.06
C GLU A 553 1.07 23.30 4.65
N GLU A 554 1.20 22.82 3.43
CA GLU A 554 0.54 21.59 2.98
C GLU A 554 1.10 20.35 3.67
N LEU A 555 2.41 20.25 3.85
CA LEU A 555 3.06 19.16 4.56
C LEU A 555 2.65 19.14 6.04
N VAL A 556 2.59 20.29 6.71
CA VAL A 556 2.09 20.40 8.10
C VAL A 556 0.60 20.03 8.20
N LYS A 557 -0.22 20.37 7.20
CA LYS A 557 -1.62 19.89 7.13
C LYS A 557 -1.69 18.38 6.95
N LYS A 558 -0.91 17.80 6.03
CA LYS A 558 -0.84 16.35 5.79
C LYS A 558 -0.30 15.59 7.01
N GLU A 559 0.73 16.13 7.68
CA GLU A 559 1.28 15.62 8.94
C GLU A 559 0.19 15.60 10.02
N LYS A 560 -0.51 16.72 10.23
CA LYS A 560 -1.61 16.79 11.19
C LYS A 560 -2.75 15.82 10.87
N GLU A 561 -3.15 15.72 9.60
CA GLU A 561 -4.15 14.74 9.20
C GLU A 561 -3.70 13.29 9.43
N LEU A 562 -2.39 13.00 9.28
CA LEU A 562 -1.83 11.69 9.57
C LEU A 562 -1.73 11.44 11.07
N THR A 563 -1.37 12.42 11.90
CA THR A 563 -1.39 12.27 13.37
C THR A 563 -2.82 12.04 13.86
N ASP A 564 -3.80 12.82 13.39
CA ASP A 564 -5.21 12.66 13.77
C ASP A 564 -5.73 11.26 13.36
N LYS A 565 -5.32 10.73 12.19
CA LYS A 565 -5.63 9.35 11.74
C LYS A 565 -4.94 8.29 12.59
N VAL A 566 -3.67 8.49 12.95
CA VAL A 566 -2.90 7.56 13.81
C VAL A 566 -3.47 7.53 15.22
N GLU A 567 -3.78 8.68 15.83
CA GLU A 567 -4.46 8.76 17.13
C GLU A 567 -5.82 8.08 17.10
N HIS A 568 -6.62 8.31 16.05
CA HIS A 568 -7.91 7.66 15.90
C HIS A 568 -7.80 6.12 15.75
N LEU A 569 -6.82 5.64 14.97
CA LEU A 569 -6.53 4.21 14.83
C LEU A 569 -6.00 3.60 16.13
N ASN A 570 -5.14 4.32 16.87
CA ASN A 570 -4.61 3.86 18.14
C ASN A 570 -5.71 3.78 19.21
N TYR A 571 -6.56 4.80 19.32
CA TYR A 571 -7.77 4.75 20.18
C TYR A 571 -8.69 3.58 19.79
N GLN A 572 -8.88 3.34 18.49
CA GLN A 572 -9.64 2.19 17.99
C GLN A 572 -8.98 0.83 18.32
N MET A 573 -7.65 0.75 18.35
CA MET A 573 -6.90 -0.44 18.74
C MET A 573 -6.98 -0.66 20.25
N GLU A 574 -6.76 0.37 21.06
CA GLU A 574 -6.89 0.32 22.53
C GLU A 574 -8.30 -0.07 22.96
N TRP A 575 -9.33 0.53 22.35
CA TRP A 575 -10.73 0.19 22.63
C TRP A 575 -11.08 -1.26 22.24
N ARG A 576 -10.46 -1.79 21.18
CA ARG A 576 -10.58 -3.20 20.80
C ARG A 576 -9.82 -4.12 21.76
N ALA A 577 -8.61 -3.75 22.16
CA ALA A 577 -7.82 -4.49 23.16
C ALA A 577 -8.52 -4.55 24.53
N LEU A 578 -9.15 -3.45 24.97
CA LEU A 578 -10.00 -3.41 26.17
C LEU A 578 -11.25 -4.31 26.07
N LYS A 579 -11.69 -4.65 24.85
CA LYS A 579 -12.73 -5.65 24.58
C LYS A 579 -12.20 -7.08 24.42
N GLY A 580 -10.89 -7.27 24.49
CA GLY A 580 -10.24 -8.57 24.37
C GLY A 580 -9.86 -8.97 22.94
N ASP A 581 -9.78 -8.04 21.98
CA ASP A 581 -9.03 -8.30 20.74
C ASP A 581 -7.53 -8.36 21.04
N PHE A 582 -6.80 -9.21 20.30
CA PHE A 582 -5.37 -9.46 20.46
C PHE A 582 -4.73 -9.70 19.10
N ASP A 583 -3.44 -9.38 18.93
CA ASP A 583 -2.72 -9.77 17.72
C ASP A 583 -2.49 -11.29 17.72
N ILE A 584 -2.98 -11.95 16.67
CA ILE A 584 -2.88 -13.40 16.43
C ILE A 584 -1.41 -13.83 16.22
N ARG A 585 -0.52 -12.90 15.82
CA ARG A 585 0.92 -13.15 15.65
C ARG A 585 1.66 -13.26 16.97
N GLU A 586 1.30 -12.45 17.96
CA GLU A 586 1.96 -12.39 19.26
C GLU A 586 1.25 -13.23 20.32
N THR A 587 -0.09 -13.26 20.30
CA THR A 587 -0.92 -13.84 21.36
C THR A 587 -1.78 -14.98 20.83
N LYS A 588 -1.54 -16.19 21.36
CA LYS A 588 -2.38 -17.37 21.08
C LYS A 588 -3.29 -17.66 22.27
N VAL A 589 -4.57 -17.26 22.17
CA VAL A 589 -5.57 -17.58 23.20
C VAL A 589 -5.89 -19.08 23.17
N LEU A 590 -5.72 -19.73 24.32
CA LEU A 590 -6.06 -21.14 24.55
C LEU A 590 -7.21 -21.22 25.56
N LYS A 591 -8.26 -21.98 25.26
CA LYS A 591 -9.30 -22.34 26.23
C LYS A 591 -9.33 -23.84 26.48
N LEU A 592 -9.70 -24.24 27.70
CA LEU A 592 -9.94 -25.65 28.03
C LEU A 592 -11.13 -26.16 27.21
N ARG A 593 -10.99 -27.26 26.47
CA ARG A 593 -12.06 -27.84 25.62
C ARG A 593 -13.31 -28.29 26.39
N HIS A 594 -13.18 -28.44 27.71
CA HIS A 594 -14.25 -28.82 28.63
C HIS A 594 -14.21 -27.91 29.88
N GLY A 595 -14.21 -26.59 29.67
CA GLY A 595 -14.19 -25.61 30.75
C GLY A 595 -15.55 -25.47 31.47
N PRO A 596 -15.60 -24.82 32.65
CA PRO A 596 -16.87 -24.50 33.33
C PRO A 596 -17.82 -23.70 32.44
N HIS A 597 -17.29 -22.73 31.69
CA HIS A 597 -18.05 -21.97 30.70
C HIS A 597 -18.67 -22.82 29.60
N ASP A 598 -18.07 -23.93 29.17
CA ASP A 598 -18.69 -24.79 28.14
C ASP A 598 -19.87 -25.58 28.73
N LYS A 599 -19.85 -25.93 30.04
CA LYS A 599 -21.01 -26.56 30.72
C LYS A 599 -22.19 -25.61 30.85
N GLU A 600 -21.91 -24.36 31.22
CA GLU A 600 -22.90 -23.30 31.32
C GLU A 600 -23.39 -22.83 29.93
N SER A 601 -22.52 -22.89 28.93
CA SER A 601 -22.88 -22.71 27.51
C SER A 601 -23.75 -23.86 26.99
N THR A 602 -23.54 -25.12 27.40
CA THR A 602 -24.45 -26.22 27.04
C THR A 602 -25.81 -26.14 27.72
N SER A 603 -25.90 -25.49 28.89
CA SER A 603 -27.17 -25.07 29.49
C SER A 603 -27.80 -23.93 28.69
N SER A 604 -27.00 -22.96 28.28
CA SER A 604 -27.44 -21.79 27.51
C SER A 604 -27.68 -22.06 26.03
N THR A 605 -27.25 -23.19 25.45
CA THR A 605 -27.63 -23.58 24.07
C THR A 605 -29.07 -24.05 23.99
N ALA A 606 -29.62 -24.63 25.07
CA ALA A 606 -31.07 -24.82 25.20
C ALA A 606 -31.79 -23.45 25.29
N GLY A 607 -31.20 -22.49 26.01
CA GLY A 607 -31.69 -21.12 26.09
C GLY A 607 -31.58 -20.32 24.78
N LEU A 608 -30.52 -20.53 23.98
CA LEU A 608 -30.34 -19.92 22.66
C LEU A 608 -31.31 -20.52 21.65
N GLY A 609 -31.52 -21.85 21.68
CA GLY A 609 -32.59 -22.47 20.89
C GLY A 609 -33.97 -21.88 21.22
N ALA A 610 -34.28 -21.68 22.50
CA ALA A 610 -35.51 -21.02 22.93
C ALA A 610 -35.57 -19.52 22.56
N LEU A 611 -34.46 -18.79 22.66
CA LEU A 611 -34.38 -17.36 22.29
C LEU A 611 -34.48 -17.14 20.78
N ASP A 612 -33.88 -18.01 19.96
CA ASP A 612 -33.99 -17.95 18.51
C ASP A 612 -35.39 -18.38 18.04
N GLN A 613 -36.01 -19.37 18.70
CA GLN A 613 -37.43 -19.69 18.51
C GLN A 613 -38.32 -18.48 18.84
N LEU A 614 -38.16 -17.88 20.03
CA LEU A 614 -38.93 -16.70 20.44
C LEU A 614 -38.65 -15.46 19.57
N ARG A 615 -37.45 -15.32 18.99
CA ARG A 615 -37.12 -14.27 18.02
C ARG A 615 -37.80 -14.50 16.68
N MET A 616 -37.72 -15.71 16.12
CA MET A 616 -38.44 -16.07 14.90
C MET A 616 -39.96 -15.89 15.08
N GLU A 617 -40.51 -16.33 16.20
CA GLU A 617 -41.93 -16.19 16.52
C GLU A 617 -42.33 -14.71 16.68
N ASN A 618 -41.50 -13.87 17.31
CA ASN A 618 -41.74 -12.42 17.38
C ASN A 618 -41.65 -11.71 16.02
N GLU A 619 -40.68 -12.07 15.16
CA GLU A 619 -40.57 -11.54 13.80
C GLU A 619 -41.80 -11.95 12.96
N GLN A 620 -42.17 -13.24 12.99
CA GLN A 620 -43.37 -13.76 12.33
C GLN A 620 -44.64 -13.07 12.83
N LEU A 621 -44.79 -12.86 14.14
CA LEU A 621 -45.96 -12.15 14.70
C LEU A 621 -45.98 -10.66 14.31
N LYS A 622 -44.84 -9.97 14.32
CA LYS A 622 -44.75 -8.56 13.87
C LYS A 622 -45.11 -8.42 12.40
N GLU A 623 -44.59 -9.30 11.55
CA GLU A 623 -44.86 -9.26 10.11
C GLU A 623 -46.31 -9.68 9.80
N LYS A 624 -46.85 -10.68 10.51
CA LYS A 624 -48.26 -11.04 10.43
C LYS A 624 -49.17 -9.87 10.86
N ILE A 625 -48.78 -9.10 11.89
CA ILE A 625 -49.46 -7.86 12.30
C ILE A 625 -49.28 -6.75 11.25
N ARG A 626 -48.13 -6.65 10.57
CA ARG A 626 -47.91 -5.67 9.48
C ARG A 626 -48.85 -5.96 8.31
N ILE A 627 -48.89 -7.21 7.85
CA ILE A 627 -49.73 -7.61 6.71
C ILE A 627 -51.23 -7.54 7.08
N LEU A 628 -51.63 -7.92 8.30
CA LEU A 628 -53.02 -7.73 8.78
C LEU A 628 -53.43 -6.26 8.96
N LYS A 629 -52.47 -5.34 9.10
CA LYS A 629 -52.71 -3.87 9.10
C LYS A 629 -52.78 -3.29 7.69
N GLU A 630 -51.98 -3.80 6.75
CA GLU A 630 -51.98 -3.39 5.34
C GLU A 630 -53.17 -3.99 4.56
N GLN A 631 -53.64 -5.19 4.96
CA GLN A 631 -54.74 -5.92 4.33
C GLN A 631 -55.86 -6.15 5.36
N GLY A 632 -56.86 -5.26 5.35
CA GLY A 632 -57.94 -5.27 6.34
C GLY A 632 -58.76 -6.57 6.37
N ALA A 633 -58.60 -7.32 7.46
CA ALA A 633 -59.52 -8.33 8.02
C ALA A 633 -60.03 -9.52 7.14
N SER A 634 -59.68 -9.61 5.86
CA SER A 634 -60.15 -10.69 4.96
C SER A 634 -58.99 -11.35 4.20
N GLY A 635 -58.45 -12.47 4.72
CA GLY A 635 -57.44 -13.26 4.00
C GLY A 635 -56.41 -14.04 4.84
N ALA A 636 -56.74 -14.46 6.07
CA ALA A 636 -55.73 -14.93 7.05
C ALA A 636 -54.96 -16.23 6.71
N VAL A 637 -55.34 -16.98 5.66
CA VAL A 637 -54.76 -18.29 5.33
C VAL A 637 -53.66 -18.21 4.27
N ASP A 638 -53.89 -17.48 3.17
CA ASP A 638 -52.97 -17.40 2.01
C ASP A 638 -51.69 -16.61 2.32
N VAL A 639 -51.81 -15.59 3.18
CA VAL A 639 -50.71 -14.72 3.61
C VAL A 639 -49.56 -15.47 4.30
N THR A 640 -49.87 -16.52 5.07
CA THR A 640 -48.85 -17.26 5.85
C THR A 640 -47.87 -17.98 4.93
N ILE A 641 -48.37 -18.56 3.83
CA ILE A 641 -47.56 -19.33 2.88
C ILE A 641 -46.72 -18.40 2.00
N GLN A 642 -47.22 -17.22 1.63
CA GLN A 642 -46.49 -16.27 0.80
C GLN A 642 -45.34 -15.57 1.56
N ALA A 643 -45.54 -15.25 2.85
CA ALA A 643 -44.49 -14.66 3.69
C ALA A 643 -43.30 -15.61 3.90
N GLU A 644 -43.56 -16.87 4.24
CA GLU A 644 -42.51 -17.88 4.42
C GLU A 644 -41.72 -18.15 3.13
N ASN A 645 -42.40 -18.24 1.98
CA ASN A 645 -41.74 -18.51 0.70
C ASN A 645 -40.84 -17.35 0.24
N ASN A 646 -41.26 -16.10 0.40
CA ASN A 646 -40.48 -14.95 -0.08
C ASN A 646 -39.19 -14.73 0.72
N VAL A 647 -39.25 -14.83 2.07
CA VAL A 647 -38.07 -14.72 2.93
C VAL A 647 -37.13 -15.92 2.72
N SER A 648 -37.68 -17.13 2.57
CA SER A 648 -36.88 -18.33 2.28
C SER A 648 -36.22 -18.27 0.91
N ALA A 649 -36.89 -17.74 -0.12
CA ALA A 649 -36.34 -17.60 -1.47
C ALA A 649 -35.15 -16.62 -1.52
N ALA A 650 -35.28 -15.44 -0.91
CA ALA A 650 -34.19 -14.46 -0.87
C ALA A 650 -32.95 -14.98 -0.12
N ALA A 651 -33.16 -15.62 1.04
CA ALA A 651 -32.06 -16.23 1.80
C ALA A 651 -31.43 -17.41 1.04
N ARG A 652 -32.21 -18.24 0.36
CA ARG A 652 -31.70 -19.34 -0.48
C ARG A 652 -30.88 -18.83 -1.66
N GLN A 653 -31.33 -17.78 -2.36
CA GLN A 653 -30.58 -17.19 -3.48
C GLN A 653 -29.21 -16.66 -3.03
N GLN A 654 -29.14 -15.92 -1.92
CA GLN A 654 -27.86 -15.44 -1.37
C GLN A 654 -26.94 -16.58 -0.94
N VAL A 655 -27.49 -17.63 -0.29
CA VAL A 655 -26.72 -18.82 0.10
C VAL A 655 -26.24 -19.60 -1.13
N GLU A 656 -27.04 -19.68 -2.20
CA GLU A 656 -26.67 -20.37 -3.44
C GLU A 656 -25.61 -19.58 -4.24
N GLU A 657 -25.71 -18.26 -4.30
CA GLU A 657 -24.70 -17.38 -4.90
C GLU A 657 -23.37 -17.43 -4.14
N LEU A 658 -23.40 -17.37 -2.80
CA LEU A 658 -22.20 -17.52 -1.96
C LEU A 658 -21.58 -18.91 -2.12
N ASN A 659 -22.39 -19.97 -2.19
CA ASN A 659 -21.90 -21.32 -2.47
C ASN A 659 -21.31 -21.45 -3.88
N ALA A 660 -21.89 -20.81 -4.89
CA ALA A 660 -21.33 -20.74 -6.23
C ALA A 660 -19.97 -20.01 -6.25
N LYS A 661 -19.86 -18.90 -5.50
CA LYS A 661 -18.62 -18.13 -5.34
C LYS A 661 -17.53 -18.92 -4.61
N ILE A 662 -17.88 -19.65 -3.54
CA ILE A 662 -16.96 -20.56 -2.83
C ILE A 662 -16.50 -21.70 -3.75
N LYS A 663 -17.42 -22.34 -4.49
CA LYS A 663 -17.06 -23.39 -5.47
C LYS A 663 -16.14 -22.83 -6.57
N SER A 664 -16.41 -21.64 -7.08
CA SER A 664 -15.58 -20.95 -8.07
C SER A 664 -14.15 -20.70 -7.54
N LEU A 665 -14.02 -20.13 -6.34
CA LEU A 665 -12.72 -19.90 -5.69
C LEU A 665 -11.97 -21.20 -5.39
N GLN A 666 -12.67 -22.26 -4.99
CA GLN A 666 -12.07 -23.59 -4.79
C GLN A 666 -11.58 -24.20 -6.11
N VAL A 667 -12.31 -24.03 -7.22
CA VAL A 667 -11.88 -24.48 -8.56
C VAL A 667 -10.70 -23.65 -9.05
N GLN A 668 -10.71 -22.33 -8.88
CA GLN A 668 -9.56 -21.46 -9.19
C GLN A 668 -8.32 -21.87 -8.37
N GLY A 669 -8.47 -22.11 -7.06
CA GLY A 669 -7.37 -22.57 -6.20
C GLY A 669 -6.87 -23.98 -6.53
N LYS A 670 -7.72 -24.88 -7.07
CA LYS A 670 -7.29 -26.17 -7.62
C LYS A 670 -6.49 -25.97 -8.91
N ARG A 671 -7.02 -25.22 -9.88
CA ARG A 671 -6.35 -24.90 -11.16
C ARG A 671 -5.00 -24.22 -10.94
N LEU A 672 -4.90 -23.27 -10.01
CA LEU A 672 -3.63 -22.59 -9.71
C LEU A 672 -2.58 -23.55 -9.13
N ARG A 673 -2.98 -24.49 -8.27
CA ARG A 673 -2.09 -25.56 -7.78
C ARG A 673 -1.70 -26.55 -8.89
N GLU A 674 -2.61 -26.87 -9.81
CA GLU A 674 -2.33 -27.72 -10.97
C GLU A 674 -1.32 -27.03 -11.91
N VAL A 675 -1.55 -25.77 -12.29
CA VAL A 675 -0.62 -24.97 -13.10
C VAL A 675 0.76 -24.85 -12.43
N TYR A 676 0.82 -24.55 -11.12
CA TYR A 676 2.08 -24.51 -10.39
C TYR A 676 2.78 -25.88 -10.34
N LYS A 677 2.02 -26.96 -10.17
CA LYS A 677 2.57 -28.33 -10.17
C LYS A 677 3.16 -28.68 -11.53
N THR A 678 2.46 -28.39 -12.63
CA THR A 678 2.94 -28.62 -14.00
C THR A 678 4.16 -27.77 -14.31
N SER A 679 4.12 -26.46 -14.06
CA SER A 679 5.25 -25.56 -14.28
C SER A 679 6.48 -25.92 -13.42
N SER A 680 6.27 -26.33 -12.16
CA SER A 680 7.35 -26.84 -11.29
C SER A 680 7.91 -28.19 -11.78
N GLN A 681 7.10 -29.00 -12.46
CA GLN A 681 7.54 -30.25 -13.10
C GLN A 681 8.32 -29.96 -14.38
N GLU A 682 7.82 -29.12 -15.28
CA GLU A 682 8.52 -28.64 -16.48
C GLU A 682 9.90 -28.04 -16.12
N PHE A 683 9.97 -27.23 -15.06
CA PHE A 683 11.24 -26.68 -14.56
C PHE A 683 12.19 -27.78 -14.06
N ARG A 684 11.71 -28.79 -13.33
CA ARG A 684 12.55 -29.93 -12.91
C ARG A 684 13.00 -30.79 -14.09
N GLU A 685 12.15 -30.98 -15.10
CA GLU A 685 12.44 -31.78 -16.30
C GLU A 685 13.47 -31.08 -17.19
N THR A 686 13.35 -29.76 -17.39
CA THR A 686 14.35 -28.95 -18.09
C THR A 686 15.68 -28.90 -17.33
N VAL A 687 15.68 -28.74 -16.01
CA VAL A 687 16.90 -28.85 -15.18
C VAL A 687 17.54 -30.25 -15.31
N TYR A 688 16.74 -31.31 -15.31
CA TYR A 688 17.24 -32.68 -15.48
C TYR A 688 17.87 -32.90 -16.87
N GLN A 689 17.26 -32.39 -17.94
CA GLN A 689 17.78 -32.48 -19.30
C GLN A 689 19.05 -31.64 -19.52
N LEU A 690 19.10 -30.42 -18.97
CA LEU A 690 20.22 -29.49 -19.18
C LEU A 690 21.45 -29.82 -18.32
N PHE A 691 21.25 -30.23 -17.06
CA PHE A 691 22.33 -30.42 -16.09
C PHE A 691 22.56 -31.88 -15.70
N GLY A 692 21.72 -32.81 -16.15
CA GLY A 692 21.85 -34.24 -15.84
C GLY A 692 21.44 -34.63 -14.42
N TYR A 693 20.78 -33.75 -13.65
CA TYR A 693 20.39 -34.03 -12.26
C TYR A 693 18.90 -33.85 -12.00
N LYS A 694 18.26 -34.91 -11.51
CA LYS A 694 16.87 -34.88 -11.06
C LYS A 694 16.84 -34.40 -9.61
N VAL A 695 16.19 -33.26 -9.37
CA VAL A 695 16.13 -32.59 -8.05
C VAL A 695 14.75 -32.80 -7.42
N ASP A 696 14.64 -33.75 -6.50
CA ASP A 696 13.40 -34.05 -5.75
C ASP A 696 13.46 -33.41 -4.35
N ARG A 697 12.55 -32.48 -4.02
CA ARG A 697 12.49 -31.83 -2.69
C ARG A 697 11.64 -32.62 -1.70
N THR A 698 12.22 -32.97 -0.55
CA THR A 698 11.57 -33.63 0.59
C THR A 698 11.69 -32.74 1.82
N GLN A 699 10.63 -32.00 2.16
CA GLN A 699 10.62 -30.99 3.25
C GLN A 699 11.75 -29.94 3.11
N ASN A 700 12.82 -30.07 3.89
CA ASN A 700 14.00 -29.18 3.89
C ASN A 700 15.25 -29.85 3.28
N MET A 701 15.10 -31.03 2.67
CA MET A 701 16.16 -31.75 1.97
C MET A 701 15.90 -31.80 0.47
N TYR A 702 16.97 -31.75 -0.31
CA TYR A 702 16.99 -31.90 -1.77
C TYR A 702 17.72 -33.19 -2.11
N LYS A 703 17.02 -34.12 -2.76
CA LYS A 703 17.57 -35.36 -3.28
C LYS A 703 17.98 -35.14 -4.72
N LEU A 704 19.26 -35.31 -5.02
CA LEU A 704 19.84 -35.23 -6.36
C LEU A 704 20.17 -36.64 -6.85
N ALA A 705 19.50 -37.07 -7.93
CA ALA A 705 19.83 -38.28 -8.67
C ALA A 705 20.51 -37.89 -9.99
N SER A 706 21.63 -38.53 -10.35
CA SER A 706 22.24 -38.31 -11.67
C SER A 706 21.47 -39.08 -12.76
N MET A 707 21.43 -38.52 -13.97
CA MET A 707 20.99 -39.20 -15.19
C MET A 707 21.87 -40.43 -15.51
N TYR A 708 23.13 -40.39 -15.08
CA TYR A 708 24.16 -41.41 -15.33
C TYR A 708 24.47 -42.23 -14.05
N ALA A 709 23.53 -42.30 -13.10
CA ALA A 709 23.69 -43.07 -11.87
C ALA A 709 23.76 -44.59 -12.15
N ASP A 710 24.72 -45.28 -11.51
CA ASP A 710 24.91 -46.73 -11.67
C ASP A 710 23.71 -47.52 -11.09
N ALA A 711 23.18 -47.10 -9.95
CA ALA A 711 21.99 -47.67 -9.33
C ALA A 711 20.93 -46.60 -8.94
N PRO A 712 19.63 -46.93 -8.88
CA PRO A 712 18.57 -45.99 -8.47
C PRO A 712 18.67 -45.53 -7.00
N THR A 713 19.50 -46.22 -6.21
CA THR A 713 19.89 -45.86 -4.84
C THR A 713 20.92 -44.73 -4.78
N ASP A 714 21.62 -44.46 -5.88
CA ASP A 714 22.79 -43.57 -5.91
C ASP A 714 22.36 -42.12 -6.01
N ASN A 715 22.22 -41.50 -4.84
CA ASN A 715 21.68 -40.16 -4.70
C ASN A 715 22.47 -39.36 -3.66
N LEU A 716 22.65 -38.08 -3.94
CA LEU A 716 23.17 -37.11 -2.99
C LEU A 716 22.01 -36.41 -2.28
N LEU A 717 22.14 -36.17 -0.98
CA LEU A 717 21.13 -35.49 -0.17
C LEU A 717 21.71 -34.17 0.35
N PHE A 718 21.12 -33.05 -0.01
CA PHE A 718 21.52 -31.73 0.50
C PHE A 718 20.45 -31.20 1.45
N GLN A 719 20.83 -30.82 2.67
CA GLN A 719 19.95 -30.13 3.60
C GLN A 719 20.06 -28.63 3.39
N SER A 720 18.93 -27.92 3.35
CA SER A 720 18.93 -26.46 3.43
C SER A 720 18.78 -26.01 4.87
N LEU A 721 19.81 -25.33 5.38
CA LEU A 721 19.84 -24.73 6.71
C LEU A 721 20.17 -23.24 6.54
N GLU A 722 19.28 -22.36 7.02
CA GLU A 722 19.43 -20.89 6.96
C GLU A 722 19.71 -20.27 5.56
N GLY A 723 19.48 -21.03 4.50
CA GLY A 723 19.69 -20.62 3.10
C GLY A 723 20.90 -21.29 2.43
N GLU A 724 21.81 -21.88 3.21
CA GLU A 724 22.95 -22.65 2.70
C GLU A 724 22.59 -24.12 2.44
N LEU A 725 23.28 -24.76 1.50
CA LEU A 725 23.06 -26.16 1.11
C LEU A 725 24.23 -27.04 1.58
N ASN A 726 23.98 -27.84 2.62
CA ASN A 726 24.97 -28.75 3.20
C ASN A 726 24.73 -30.19 2.74
N LEU A 727 25.77 -30.87 2.26
CA LEU A 727 25.69 -32.28 1.87
C LEU A 727 25.57 -33.18 3.13
N ILE A 728 24.53 -34.01 3.18
CA ILE A 728 24.39 -35.10 4.15
C ILE A 728 25.16 -36.31 3.63
N GLU A 729 25.94 -36.96 4.50
CA GLU A 729 26.65 -38.18 4.16
C GLU A 729 25.68 -39.33 3.87
N THR A 730 25.67 -39.81 2.62
CA THR A 730 25.01 -41.04 2.17
C THR A 730 26.05 -42.11 1.83
N ASP A 731 25.65 -43.38 1.73
CA ASP A 731 26.57 -44.45 1.32
C ASP A 731 27.16 -44.22 -0.08
N TYR A 732 26.41 -43.56 -0.96
CA TYR A 732 26.90 -43.10 -2.26
C TYR A 732 27.94 -41.97 -2.12
N SER A 733 27.71 -41.00 -1.23
CA SER A 733 28.69 -39.93 -0.97
C SER A 733 30.04 -40.44 -0.44
N LYS A 734 30.04 -41.57 0.30
CA LYS A 734 31.27 -42.22 0.78
C LYS A 734 32.13 -42.76 -0.36
N VAL A 735 31.51 -43.28 -1.42
CA VAL A 735 32.21 -43.75 -2.63
C VAL A 735 32.82 -42.57 -3.38
N LEU A 736 32.10 -41.45 -3.45
CA LEU A 736 32.53 -40.21 -4.11
C LEU A 736 33.50 -39.36 -3.28
N LYS A 737 33.94 -39.82 -2.10
CA LYS A 737 34.71 -39.02 -1.13
C LYS A 737 35.93 -38.28 -1.72
N PRO A 738 36.77 -38.86 -2.59
CA PRO A 738 37.88 -38.12 -3.21
C PRO A 738 37.43 -36.90 -4.03
N LEU A 739 36.27 -37.00 -4.69
CA LEU A 739 35.68 -35.94 -5.49
C LEU A 739 35.00 -34.87 -4.64
N LEU A 740 34.40 -35.27 -3.50
CA LEU A 740 33.84 -34.36 -2.49
C LEU A 740 34.93 -33.56 -1.79
N ASP A 741 36.00 -34.23 -1.32
CA ASP A 741 37.12 -33.60 -0.62
C ASP A 741 37.83 -32.57 -1.52
N LEU A 742 37.90 -32.82 -2.83
CA LEU A 742 38.39 -31.85 -3.81
C LEU A 742 37.41 -30.68 -4.03
N HIS A 743 36.19 -30.95 -4.51
CA HIS A 743 35.31 -29.88 -5.02
C HIS A 743 34.45 -29.18 -3.97
N LEU A 744 34.04 -29.85 -2.89
CA LEU A 744 33.42 -29.20 -1.73
C LEU A 744 34.45 -28.82 -0.68
N GLY A 745 35.45 -29.66 -0.45
CA GLY A 745 36.48 -29.44 0.58
C GLY A 745 37.50 -28.35 0.23
N GLN A 746 38.08 -28.35 -0.98
CA GLN A 746 39.09 -27.36 -1.38
C GLN A 746 38.50 -26.20 -2.20
N HIS A 747 37.58 -26.49 -3.12
CA HIS A 747 37.00 -25.47 -4.01
C HIS A 747 35.69 -24.85 -3.50
N HIS A 748 35.11 -25.37 -2.42
CA HIS A 748 33.84 -24.91 -1.82
C HIS A 748 32.70 -24.68 -2.83
N SER A 749 32.61 -25.51 -3.87
CA SER A 749 31.71 -25.28 -5.01
C SER A 749 30.88 -26.52 -5.36
N ILE A 750 29.61 -26.49 -4.97
CA ILE A 750 28.62 -27.51 -5.38
C ILE A 750 28.51 -27.61 -6.91
N PRO A 751 28.41 -26.51 -7.70
CA PRO A 751 28.36 -26.61 -9.16
C PRO A 751 29.59 -27.29 -9.77
N MET A 752 30.79 -27.05 -9.21
CA MET A 752 32.01 -27.71 -9.66
C MET A 752 31.97 -29.22 -9.38
N LEU A 753 31.55 -29.62 -8.17
CA LEU A 753 31.33 -31.03 -7.83
C LEU A 753 30.35 -31.69 -8.81
N MET A 754 29.17 -31.08 -9.01
CA MET A 754 28.14 -31.68 -9.86
C MET A 754 28.63 -31.84 -11.29
N SER A 755 29.41 -30.88 -11.80
CA SER A 755 29.97 -30.92 -13.15
C SER A 755 31.02 -32.04 -13.31
N ALA A 756 31.94 -32.16 -12.36
CA ALA A 756 32.96 -33.21 -12.37
C ALA A 756 32.33 -34.61 -12.20
N LEU A 757 31.34 -34.74 -11.32
CA LEU A 757 30.60 -35.98 -11.11
C LEU A 757 29.83 -36.41 -12.37
N THR A 758 29.22 -35.46 -13.10
CA THR A 758 28.56 -35.76 -14.39
C THR A 758 29.56 -36.30 -15.40
N GLN A 759 30.76 -35.70 -15.48
CA GLN A 759 31.81 -36.16 -16.40
C GLN A 759 32.31 -37.56 -16.03
N GLU A 760 32.56 -37.83 -14.75
CA GLU A 760 33.04 -39.14 -14.29
C GLU A 760 32.01 -40.25 -14.53
N LEU A 761 30.74 -40.03 -14.15
CA LEU A 761 29.67 -41.00 -14.37
C LEU A 761 29.41 -41.24 -15.86
N PHE A 762 29.38 -40.18 -16.67
CA PHE A 762 29.24 -40.31 -18.12
C PHE A 762 30.39 -41.11 -18.75
N GLN A 763 31.64 -40.86 -18.34
CA GLN A 763 32.80 -41.63 -18.79
C GLN A 763 32.69 -43.11 -18.40
N ARG A 764 32.33 -43.41 -17.14
CA ARG A 764 32.15 -44.79 -16.65
C ARG A 764 31.05 -45.53 -17.41
N GLN A 765 29.91 -44.88 -17.66
CA GLN A 765 28.81 -45.45 -18.45
C GLN A 765 29.22 -45.69 -19.91
N THR A 766 29.91 -44.74 -20.54
CA THR A 766 30.36 -44.85 -21.93
C THR A 766 31.39 -45.98 -22.11
N MET A 767 32.35 -46.11 -21.19
CA MET A 767 33.35 -47.19 -21.16
C MET A 767 32.71 -48.57 -20.97
N SER A 768 31.67 -48.67 -20.14
CA SER A 768 30.89 -49.90 -19.94
C SER A 768 30.16 -50.34 -21.21
N MET A 769 29.56 -49.38 -21.92
CA MET A 769 28.87 -49.64 -23.20
C MET A 769 29.85 -50.13 -24.28
N THR A 770 31.03 -49.51 -24.43
CA THR A 770 32.02 -49.94 -25.43
C THR A 770 32.57 -51.36 -25.23
N ASN A 771 32.62 -51.84 -23.98
CA ASN A 771 33.01 -53.22 -23.69
C ASN A 771 31.86 -54.22 -23.85
N SER A 772 30.61 -53.76 -23.87
CA SER A 772 29.40 -54.61 -24.00
C SER A 772 29.10 -54.97 -25.46
N THR A 773 29.54 -54.18 -26.43
CA THR A 773 29.32 -54.42 -27.89
C THR A 773 30.39 -55.31 -28.54
N LEU A 774 31.31 -55.87 -27.75
CA LEU A 774 32.48 -56.66 -28.19
C LEU A 774 32.51 -58.08 -27.58
N GLY A 775 31.39 -58.52 -26.98
CA GLY A 775 31.18 -59.87 -26.44
C GLY A 775 30.15 -60.67 -27.23
#